data_AF-A0A2N2VML4-F1
#
_entry.id   AF-A0A2N2VML4-F1
#
_cell.length_a   1.000
_cell.length_b   1.000
_cell.length_c   1.000
_cell.angle_alpha   90.00
_cell.angle_beta   90.00
_cell.angle_gamma   90.00
#
_symmetry.space_group_name_H-M   'P 1'
#
loop_
_entity.id
_entity.type
_entity.pdbx_description
1 polymer ?
#
loop_
_entity_poly.entity_id
_entity_poly.type
_entity_poly.pdbx_seq_one_letter_code
_entity_poly.pdbx_strand_id
1 'polypeptide(L)'
;MRYAIKNQQVTLYLDNPKRTTETIARQSFAGSGLSEQTIISVLNAVVIKYRGQVLRSQQSITTIFLRPFFAFFKKSGNSWPLTSADWQITIYSFFEFYLTDTTWSKGQSRYRIGMWSGRVASLLEFFVEEEIIPRDVKIPKIRRKWIRSLSKEQALLGQPHTDLTTKPKKLLLDINIGITDADYLDTIEKKCRNLVNVIRTICQTHWTRLMLDGETGRKLADQVTDSEIESAITTQQYGTPRQNGGPQIRYASPAYEHGLAWALALIRHSLANGNTKDCVSLETLRASPFFPKRLFFTRKKHEHYGVLENLTAMSHEQWQAIQLPAQFYRFSGLLTNVDIAAVCCLLIIEHPSFTSEALQDARLLDVRGKPYLLLTDNNEHSILSLDKPRAGNRKSVVLTSVSQKLVMDILQWTAPVRKALRRCGDKTWRYLFLGVTHINGQHGHLGILEGKVNYLTGRNTNIGLTTIYPEFNQHGLEKGSFDFRRLRNTLGVIRWFETGSIIEMSRQLGNTRKVALENYLPPALLHAWNTRIIRRFQNFLIILAAHDEPYLLEVTDFSNIQDLQHFVAQLVSDYPPKTSPLGNEVQRRLGSDQQKEAVSSTSTPSLLSVQLSPKSLGILYAFCDYAKQTLSDDELKKIDALTGLAPQQFIDIGSLFRHAAESESIHSSLREMLDVPLLKQVHGEALAMQKYLTINFPKLAIKDDWMERL
;
A
#
# COMPACT_ATOMS: atom_id res chain seq x y z
N MET A 1 -19.65 -40.74 -27.53
CA MET A 1 -19.23 -39.97 -28.70
C MET A 1 -18.90 -41.01 -29.75
N ARG A 2 -19.30 -40.80 -31.00
CA ARG A 2 -18.97 -41.69 -32.15
C ARG A 2 -18.68 -40.85 -33.38
N TYR A 3 -18.09 -41.42 -34.43
CA TYR A 3 -17.80 -40.67 -35.66
C TYR A 3 -18.20 -41.44 -36.92
N ALA A 4 -18.37 -40.71 -38.01
CA ALA A 4 -18.47 -41.24 -39.37
C ALA A 4 -17.59 -40.40 -40.31
N ILE A 5 -16.99 -41.05 -41.31
CA ILE A 5 -16.24 -40.39 -42.38
C ILE A 5 -17.01 -40.58 -43.68
N LYS A 6 -17.24 -39.50 -44.42
CA LYS A 6 -17.82 -39.53 -45.78
C LYS A 6 -17.26 -38.35 -46.58
N ASN A 7 -16.83 -38.59 -47.82
CA ASN A 7 -16.34 -37.55 -48.75
C ASN A 7 -15.28 -36.63 -48.12
N GLN A 8 -14.25 -37.19 -47.47
CA GLN A 8 -13.19 -36.43 -46.78
C GLN A 8 -13.70 -35.45 -45.70
N GLN A 9 -14.81 -35.81 -45.06
CA GLN A 9 -15.41 -35.08 -43.96
C GLN A 9 -15.67 -35.99 -42.76
N VAL A 10 -15.17 -35.57 -41.60
CA VAL A 10 -15.46 -36.20 -40.31
C VAL A 10 -16.74 -35.61 -39.74
N THR A 11 -17.70 -36.46 -39.41
CA THR A 11 -18.89 -36.14 -38.62
C THR A 11 -18.78 -36.79 -37.25
N LEU A 12 -18.66 -35.98 -36.20
CA LEU A 12 -18.67 -36.41 -34.80
C LEU A 12 -20.09 -36.33 -34.26
N TYR A 13 -20.58 -37.41 -33.69
CA TYR A 13 -21.84 -37.49 -32.94
C TYR A 13 -21.51 -37.39 -31.45
N LEU A 14 -21.96 -36.30 -30.83
CA LEU A 14 -21.62 -35.93 -29.45
C LEU A 14 -22.67 -36.46 -28.47
N ASP A 15 -22.23 -36.97 -27.32
CA ASP A 15 -23.13 -37.44 -26.27
C ASP A 15 -23.82 -36.25 -25.62
N ASN A 16 -25.15 -36.20 -25.71
CA ASN A 16 -25.96 -35.16 -25.08
C ASN A 16 -27.15 -35.81 -24.36
N PRO A 17 -27.07 -36.08 -23.04
CA PRO A 17 -28.15 -36.75 -22.31
C PRO A 17 -29.41 -35.87 -22.15
N LYS A 18 -29.35 -34.59 -22.55
CA LYS A 18 -30.46 -33.62 -22.39
C LYS A 18 -31.28 -33.41 -23.66
N ARG A 19 -30.94 -34.03 -24.79
CA ARG A 19 -31.67 -33.89 -26.05
C ARG A 19 -31.83 -35.25 -26.72
N THR A 20 -33.02 -35.51 -27.24
CA THR A 20 -33.33 -36.69 -28.06
C THR A 20 -32.77 -36.57 -29.49
N THR A 21 -32.50 -35.35 -29.96
CA THR A 21 -31.90 -35.09 -31.28
C THR A 21 -30.37 -35.19 -31.24
N GLU A 22 -29.80 -35.84 -32.26
CA GLU A 22 -28.36 -36.02 -32.37
C GLU A 22 -27.63 -34.67 -32.49
N THR A 23 -26.69 -34.43 -31.58
CA THR A 23 -25.82 -33.26 -31.65
C THR A 23 -24.57 -33.62 -32.43
N ILE A 24 -24.35 -32.99 -33.59
CA ILE A 24 -23.23 -33.32 -34.49
C ILE A 24 -22.24 -32.16 -34.64
N ALA A 25 -20.97 -32.49 -34.85
CA ALA A 25 -19.92 -31.54 -35.24
C ALA A 25 -19.21 -32.05 -36.49
N ARG A 26 -19.00 -31.19 -37.49
CA ARG A 26 -18.37 -31.57 -38.76
C ARG A 26 -17.04 -30.87 -38.94
N GLN A 27 -16.06 -31.58 -39.49
CA GLN A 27 -14.77 -31.01 -39.86
C GLN A 27 -14.22 -31.74 -41.10
N SER A 28 -13.90 -30.97 -42.15
CA SER A 28 -13.28 -31.52 -43.36
C SER A 28 -11.76 -31.61 -43.20
N PHE A 29 -11.19 -32.67 -43.77
CA PHE A 29 -9.75 -32.86 -43.94
C PHE A 29 -9.34 -32.82 -45.43
N ALA A 30 -10.23 -32.37 -46.31
CA ALA A 30 -9.95 -32.31 -47.74
C ALA A 30 -8.77 -31.40 -48.07
N GLY A 31 -7.83 -31.94 -48.86
CA GLY A 31 -6.58 -31.28 -49.21
C GLY A 31 -5.51 -31.29 -48.11
N SER A 32 -5.67 -32.09 -47.04
CA SER A 32 -4.63 -32.26 -46.01
C SER A 32 -3.55 -33.29 -46.37
N GLY A 33 -3.75 -34.09 -47.43
CA GLY A 33 -2.84 -35.19 -47.77
C GLY A 33 -2.93 -36.41 -46.84
N LEU A 34 -3.80 -36.38 -45.83
CA LEU A 34 -4.00 -37.48 -44.88
C LEU A 34 -4.95 -38.55 -45.43
N SER A 35 -4.58 -39.82 -45.28
CA SER A 35 -5.44 -40.96 -45.64
C SER A 35 -6.58 -41.17 -44.63
N GLU A 36 -7.66 -41.81 -45.05
CA GLU A 36 -8.76 -42.17 -44.13
C GLU A 36 -8.30 -43.11 -43.02
N GLN A 37 -7.41 -44.07 -43.32
CA GLN A 37 -6.84 -45.00 -42.35
C GLN A 37 -6.05 -44.28 -41.25
N THR A 38 -5.25 -43.28 -41.65
CA THR A 38 -4.48 -42.44 -40.73
C THR A 38 -5.40 -41.61 -39.82
N ILE A 39 -6.52 -41.13 -40.36
CA ILE A 39 -7.47 -40.33 -39.58
C ILE A 39 -8.26 -41.20 -38.61
N ILE A 40 -8.56 -42.45 -38.98
CA ILE A 40 -9.27 -43.41 -38.12
C ILE A 40 -8.52 -43.62 -36.79
N SER A 41 -7.20 -43.78 -36.79
CA SER A 41 -6.42 -43.95 -35.55
C SER A 41 -6.52 -42.71 -34.64
N VAL A 42 -6.38 -41.51 -35.21
CA VAL A 42 -6.55 -40.24 -34.49
C VAL A 42 -7.96 -40.10 -33.92
N LEU A 43 -8.99 -40.42 -34.71
CA LEU A 43 -10.40 -40.29 -34.29
C LEU A 43 -10.78 -41.33 -33.23
N ASN A 44 -10.21 -42.54 -33.28
CA ASN A 44 -10.39 -43.56 -32.24
C ASN A 44 -9.88 -43.03 -30.90
N ALA A 45 -8.64 -42.53 -30.85
CA ALA A 45 -8.08 -41.96 -29.62
C ALA A 45 -8.86 -40.72 -29.13
N VAL A 46 -9.33 -39.86 -30.04
CA VAL A 46 -10.20 -38.73 -29.69
C VAL A 46 -11.51 -39.21 -29.07
N VAL A 47 -12.15 -40.22 -29.64
CA VAL A 47 -13.40 -40.78 -29.10
C VAL A 47 -13.17 -41.44 -27.74
N ILE A 48 -12.10 -42.23 -27.58
CA ILE A 48 -11.76 -42.85 -26.29
C ILE A 48 -11.61 -41.78 -25.20
N LYS A 49 -10.85 -40.70 -25.48
CA LYS A 49 -10.59 -39.65 -24.49
C LYS A 49 -11.81 -38.78 -24.16
N TYR A 50 -12.72 -38.55 -25.10
CA TYR A 50 -13.82 -37.58 -24.95
C TYR A 50 -15.22 -38.21 -24.81
N ARG A 51 -15.38 -39.51 -25.03
CA ARG A 51 -16.64 -40.22 -24.76
C ARG A 51 -17.02 -40.11 -23.29
N GLY A 52 -18.28 -39.79 -23.01
CA GLY A 52 -18.77 -39.61 -21.63
C GLY A 52 -18.38 -38.28 -20.97
N GLN A 53 -17.55 -37.42 -21.59
CA GLN A 53 -17.31 -36.08 -21.07
C GLN A 53 -18.52 -35.16 -21.27
N VAL A 54 -18.56 -34.04 -20.55
CA VAL A 54 -19.62 -33.02 -20.74
C VAL A 54 -19.63 -32.48 -22.17
N LEU A 55 -20.83 -32.18 -22.70
CA LEU A 55 -21.04 -31.74 -24.09
C LEU A 55 -20.11 -30.58 -24.51
N ARG A 56 -19.89 -29.60 -23.63
CA ARG A 56 -18.99 -28.46 -23.91
C ARG A 56 -17.54 -28.91 -24.18
N SER A 57 -17.05 -29.93 -23.48
CA SER A 57 -15.71 -30.49 -23.72
C SER A 57 -15.67 -31.25 -25.04
N GLN A 58 -16.69 -32.06 -25.32
CA GLN A 58 -16.82 -32.77 -26.59
C GLN A 58 -16.90 -31.82 -27.79
N GLN A 59 -17.70 -30.75 -27.73
CA GLN A 59 -17.80 -29.75 -28.81
C GLN A 59 -16.48 -29.03 -29.08
N SER A 60 -15.65 -28.90 -28.05
CA SER A 60 -14.43 -28.11 -28.11
C SER A 60 -13.32 -28.77 -28.93
N ILE A 61 -13.32 -30.11 -29.06
CA ILE A 61 -12.28 -30.84 -29.78
C ILE A 61 -12.15 -30.41 -31.24
N THR A 62 -13.29 -30.13 -31.88
CA THR A 62 -13.35 -29.72 -33.27
C THR A 62 -12.64 -28.40 -33.48
N THR A 63 -12.84 -27.43 -32.59
CA THR A 63 -12.28 -26.08 -32.72
C THR A 63 -10.86 -25.97 -32.17
N ILE A 64 -10.50 -26.78 -31.18
CA ILE A 64 -9.23 -26.69 -30.47
C ILE A 64 -8.16 -27.58 -31.07
N PHE A 65 -8.55 -28.71 -31.68
CA PHE A 65 -7.60 -29.70 -32.19
C PHE A 65 -7.84 -30.07 -33.66
N LEU A 66 -8.99 -30.65 -34.03
CA LEU A 66 -9.17 -31.20 -35.38
C LEU A 66 -9.05 -30.14 -36.48
N ARG A 67 -9.65 -28.96 -36.28
CA ARG A 67 -9.53 -27.85 -37.23
C ARG A 67 -8.08 -27.36 -37.39
N PRO A 68 -7.34 -26.98 -36.33
CA PRO A 68 -5.93 -26.60 -36.49
C PRO A 68 -5.06 -27.73 -37.03
N PHE A 69 -5.32 -28.99 -36.63
CA PHE A 69 -4.55 -30.15 -37.07
C PHE A 69 -4.67 -30.38 -38.58
N PHE A 70 -5.89 -30.40 -39.12
CA PHE A 70 -6.07 -30.53 -40.57
C PHE A 70 -5.61 -29.30 -41.35
N ALA A 71 -5.75 -28.10 -40.77
CA ALA A 71 -5.23 -26.87 -41.39
C ALA A 71 -3.69 -26.90 -41.48
N PHE A 72 -3.01 -27.42 -40.45
CA PHE A 72 -1.57 -27.59 -40.45
C PHE A 72 -1.10 -28.53 -41.56
N PHE A 73 -1.70 -29.71 -41.69
CA PHE A 73 -1.34 -30.67 -42.76
C PHE A 73 -1.65 -30.12 -44.15
N LYS A 74 -2.77 -29.41 -44.31
CA LYS A 74 -3.12 -28.73 -45.56
C LYS A 74 -2.12 -27.64 -45.97
N LYS A 75 -1.56 -26.92 -45.00
CA LYS A 75 -0.61 -25.83 -45.26
C LYS A 75 0.83 -26.31 -45.43
N SER A 76 1.25 -27.28 -44.61
CA SER A 76 2.61 -27.81 -44.63
C SER A 76 2.86 -28.72 -45.83
N GLY A 77 1.83 -29.40 -46.36
CA GLY A 77 2.00 -30.39 -47.41
C GLY A 77 2.71 -31.67 -46.93
N ASN A 78 2.89 -31.82 -45.62
CA ASN A 78 3.60 -32.94 -45.02
C ASN A 78 2.75 -34.22 -45.13
N SER A 79 3.41 -35.35 -45.40
CA SER A 79 2.82 -36.68 -45.22
C SER A 79 2.78 -37.06 -43.74
N TRP A 80 2.03 -38.12 -43.42
CA TRP A 80 2.00 -38.65 -42.06
C TRP A 80 3.39 -39.10 -41.60
N PRO A 81 3.87 -38.74 -40.40
CA PRO A 81 5.22 -39.08 -39.96
C PRO A 81 5.40 -40.60 -39.75
N LEU A 82 6.54 -41.14 -40.22
CA LEU A 82 6.85 -42.57 -40.15
C LEU A 82 7.91 -42.90 -39.10
N THR A 83 8.84 -41.99 -38.84
CA THR A 83 9.90 -42.17 -37.84
C THR A 83 9.69 -41.27 -36.61
N SER A 84 10.33 -41.61 -35.49
CA SER A 84 10.32 -40.75 -34.30
C SER A 84 10.89 -39.35 -34.56
N ALA A 85 11.94 -39.25 -35.39
CA ALA A 85 12.52 -37.98 -35.79
C ALA A 85 11.51 -37.11 -36.57
N ASP A 86 10.80 -37.71 -37.54
CA ASP A 86 9.76 -37.01 -38.31
C ASP A 86 8.62 -36.56 -37.41
N TRP A 87 8.23 -37.39 -36.45
CA TRP A 87 7.22 -37.04 -35.44
C TRP A 87 7.66 -35.86 -34.59
N GLN A 88 8.91 -35.83 -34.14
CA GLN A 88 9.43 -34.75 -33.32
C GLN A 88 9.42 -33.41 -34.07
N ILE A 89 9.85 -33.40 -35.35
CA ILE A 89 9.79 -32.23 -36.22
C ILE A 89 8.33 -31.80 -36.41
N THR A 90 7.45 -32.73 -36.76
CA THR A 90 6.03 -32.46 -37.02
C THR A 90 5.33 -31.86 -35.80
N ILE A 91 5.62 -32.34 -34.58
CA ILE A 91 5.03 -31.81 -33.35
C ILE A 91 5.53 -30.39 -33.04
N TYR A 92 6.81 -30.08 -33.27
CA TYR A 92 7.32 -28.72 -33.10
C TYR A 92 6.78 -27.76 -34.16
N SER A 93 6.72 -28.17 -35.43
CA SER A 93 6.13 -27.37 -36.50
C SER A 93 4.63 -27.16 -36.28
N PHE A 94 3.91 -28.17 -35.78
CA PHE A 94 2.51 -28.03 -35.41
C PHE A 94 2.33 -27.08 -34.22
N PHE A 95 3.20 -27.16 -33.21
CA PHE A 95 3.20 -26.24 -32.07
C PHE A 95 3.40 -24.78 -32.51
N GLU A 96 4.39 -24.54 -33.37
CA GLU A 96 4.65 -23.22 -33.94
C GLU A 96 3.44 -22.72 -34.73
N PHE A 97 2.94 -23.51 -35.69
CA PHE A 97 1.76 -23.20 -36.49
C PHE A 97 0.53 -22.90 -35.61
N TYR A 98 0.31 -23.68 -34.56
CA TYR A 98 -0.80 -23.48 -33.64
C TYR A 98 -0.73 -22.11 -32.95
N LEU A 99 0.47 -21.64 -32.59
CA LEU A 99 0.61 -20.37 -31.90
C LEU A 99 0.60 -19.18 -32.85
N THR A 100 1.24 -19.29 -34.02
CA THR A 100 1.52 -18.14 -34.91
C THR A 100 0.48 -17.98 -36.02
N ASP A 101 -0.10 -19.07 -36.53
CA ASP A 101 -0.92 -19.02 -37.73
C ASP A 101 -2.36 -18.55 -37.44
N THR A 102 -2.83 -17.53 -38.16
CA THR A 102 -4.17 -16.94 -37.99
C THR A 102 -5.25 -17.51 -38.90
N THR A 103 -4.91 -18.42 -39.82
CA THR A 103 -5.84 -18.96 -40.83
C THR A 103 -6.88 -19.91 -40.22
N TRP A 104 -6.54 -20.63 -39.15
CA TRP A 104 -7.43 -21.59 -38.50
C TRP A 104 -8.28 -20.99 -37.36
N SER A 105 -7.88 -19.82 -36.83
CA SER A 105 -8.58 -19.15 -35.72
C SER A 105 -8.30 -17.64 -35.63
N LYS A 106 -9.35 -16.84 -35.42
CA LYS A 106 -9.24 -15.40 -35.08
C LYS A 106 -8.91 -15.13 -33.58
N GLY A 107 -8.73 -16.18 -32.77
CA GLY A 107 -8.49 -16.06 -31.34
C GLY A 107 -7.11 -15.47 -31.03
N GLN A 108 -7.03 -14.61 -30.02
CA GLN A 108 -5.79 -14.00 -29.54
C GLN A 108 -4.76 -15.05 -29.09
N SER A 109 -3.46 -14.76 -29.22
CA SER A 109 -2.36 -15.69 -28.87
C SER A 109 -2.45 -16.20 -27.43
N ARG A 110 -2.90 -15.36 -26.48
CA ARG A 110 -3.11 -15.76 -25.07
C ARG A 110 -4.12 -16.90 -24.90
N TYR A 111 -5.20 -16.88 -25.68
CA TYR A 111 -6.20 -17.95 -25.70
C TYR A 111 -5.58 -19.23 -26.23
N ARG A 112 -4.88 -19.16 -27.37
CA ARG A 112 -4.21 -20.33 -28.00
C ARG A 112 -3.18 -20.98 -27.09
N ILE A 113 -2.33 -20.19 -26.43
CA ILE A 113 -1.37 -20.67 -25.42
C ILE A 113 -2.09 -21.42 -24.29
N GLY A 114 -3.24 -20.90 -23.85
CA GLY A 114 -4.07 -21.54 -22.82
C GLY A 114 -4.67 -22.86 -23.29
N MET A 115 -5.19 -22.90 -24.51
CA MET A 115 -5.77 -24.12 -25.10
C MET A 115 -4.71 -25.18 -25.38
N TRP A 116 -3.52 -24.78 -25.82
CA TRP A 116 -2.39 -25.68 -26.00
C TRP A 116 -2.02 -26.36 -24.68
N SER A 117 -1.73 -25.55 -23.66
CA SER A 117 -1.26 -26.04 -22.36
C SER A 117 -2.32 -26.86 -21.62
N GLY A 118 -3.60 -26.50 -21.75
CA GLY A 118 -4.68 -27.12 -20.99
C GLY A 118 -5.39 -28.28 -21.69
N ARG A 119 -5.29 -28.41 -23.01
CA ARG A 119 -6.10 -29.39 -23.79
C ARG A 119 -5.33 -30.09 -24.90
N VAL A 120 -4.63 -29.34 -25.76
CA VAL A 120 -3.93 -29.95 -26.92
C VAL A 120 -2.74 -30.78 -26.48
N ALA A 121 -1.88 -30.25 -25.61
CA ALA A 121 -0.72 -30.99 -25.10
C ALA A 121 -1.16 -32.28 -24.39
N SER A 122 -2.20 -32.21 -23.56
CA SER A 122 -2.75 -33.41 -22.91
C SER A 122 -3.30 -34.42 -23.91
N LEU A 123 -3.93 -33.98 -25.00
CA LEU A 123 -4.40 -34.90 -26.05
C LEU A 123 -3.24 -35.56 -26.80
N LEU A 124 -2.19 -34.81 -27.12
CA LEU A 124 -1.00 -35.35 -27.77
C LEU A 124 -0.24 -36.31 -26.85
N GLU A 125 -0.17 -36.03 -25.54
CA GLU A 125 0.35 -36.97 -24.54
C GLU A 125 -0.45 -38.27 -24.53
N PHE A 126 -1.78 -38.19 -24.63
CA PHE A 126 -2.62 -39.37 -24.76
C PHE A 126 -2.39 -40.13 -26.08
N PHE A 127 -2.04 -39.44 -27.17
CA PHE A 127 -1.65 -40.12 -28.42
C PHE A 127 -0.31 -40.85 -28.30
N VAL A 128 0.57 -40.39 -27.40
CA VAL A 128 1.78 -41.14 -27.04
C VAL A 128 1.44 -42.41 -26.24
N GLU A 129 0.46 -42.31 -25.33
CA GLU A 129 -0.04 -43.46 -24.55
C GLU A 129 -0.71 -44.52 -25.45
N GLU A 130 -1.50 -44.09 -26.44
CA GLU A 130 -2.16 -44.94 -27.43
C GLU A 130 -1.25 -45.38 -28.59
N GLU A 131 0.07 -45.14 -28.49
CA GLU A 131 1.08 -45.54 -29.48
C GLU A 131 0.85 -45.00 -30.91
N ILE A 132 0.05 -43.94 -31.05
CA ILE A 132 -0.11 -43.18 -32.31
C ILE A 132 1.14 -42.33 -32.56
N ILE A 133 1.71 -41.80 -31.48
CA ILE A 133 2.97 -41.04 -31.48
C ILE A 133 4.01 -41.90 -30.73
N PRO A 134 5.25 -42.06 -31.26
CA PRO A 134 6.32 -42.76 -30.56
C PRO A 134 6.62 -42.18 -29.16
N ARG A 135 6.95 -43.05 -28.20
CA ARG A 135 7.11 -42.71 -26.77
C ARG A 135 8.25 -41.74 -26.45
N ASP A 136 9.23 -41.65 -27.33
CA ASP A 136 10.40 -40.79 -27.22
C ASP A 136 10.15 -39.36 -27.77
N VAL A 137 9.01 -39.11 -28.42
CA VAL A 137 8.63 -37.79 -28.93
C VAL A 137 8.20 -36.87 -27.79
N LYS A 138 8.87 -35.72 -27.68
CA LYS A 138 8.61 -34.72 -26.64
C LYS A 138 7.50 -33.76 -27.07
N ILE A 139 6.43 -33.71 -26.29
CA ILE A 139 5.33 -32.74 -26.46
C ILE A 139 5.70 -31.38 -25.82
N PRO A 140 5.68 -30.26 -26.57
CA PRO A 140 6.01 -28.94 -26.05
C PRO A 140 5.11 -28.49 -24.90
N LYS A 141 5.70 -28.13 -23.75
CA LYS A 141 5.00 -27.58 -22.58
C LYS A 141 5.33 -26.11 -22.38
N ILE A 142 4.32 -25.26 -22.31
CA ILE A 142 4.50 -23.83 -22.01
C ILE A 142 4.48 -23.63 -20.50
N ARG A 143 5.66 -23.43 -19.89
CA ARG A 143 5.76 -23.03 -18.48
C ARG A 143 5.43 -21.54 -18.34
N ARG A 144 4.18 -21.21 -17.98
CA ARG A 144 3.85 -19.84 -17.55
C ARG A 144 4.46 -19.57 -16.18
N LYS A 145 5.58 -18.83 -16.12
CA LYS A 145 5.91 -18.07 -14.90
C LYS A 145 4.90 -16.93 -14.80
N TRP A 146 3.79 -17.19 -14.12
CA TRP A 146 2.95 -16.09 -13.66
C TRP A 146 3.76 -15.32 -12.62
N ILE A 147 4.31 -14.17 -13.01
CA ILE A 147 4.53 -13.10 -12.05
C ILE A 147 3.13 -12.59 -11.70
N ARG A 148 2.41 -13.34 -10.87
CA ARG A 148 1.31 -12.76 -10.12
C ARG A 148 1.99 -11.76 -9.22
N SER A 149 1.87 -10.47 -9.58
CA SER A 149 2.03 -9.42 -8.60
C SER A 149 1.21 -9.83 -7.38
N LEU A 150 1.87 -10.06 -6.25
CA LEU A 150 1.18 -10.27 -4.97
C LEU A 150 0.39 -9.01 -4.58
N SER A 151 0.70 -7.86 -5.18
CA SER A 151 0.00 -6.60 -4.97
C SER A 151 -1.12 -6.35 -5.99
N LYS A 152 -2.28 -5.95 -5.47
CA LYS A 152 -3.42 -5.44 -6.27
C LYS A 152 -3.07 -4.01 -6.72
N GLU A 153 -3.53 -3.54 -7.90
CA GLU A 153 -3.41 -2.11 -8.25
C GLU A 153 -4.05 -1.27 -7.13
N GLN A 154 -3.23 -0.50 -6.42
CA GLN A 154 -3.69 0.40 -5.37
C GLN A 154 -3.64 1.82 -5.89
N ALA A 155 -4.77 2.51 -5.80
CA ALA A 155 -4.85 3.90 -6.19
C ALA A 155 -4.25 4.80 -5.10
N LEU A 156 -3.45 5.77 -5.53
CA LEU A 156 -2.96 6.86 -4.69
C LEU A 156 -3.98 8.01 -4.64
N LEU A 157 -3.71 9.03 -3.83
CA LEU A 157 -4.49 10.26 -3.85
C LEU A 157 -4.56 10.85 -5.27
N GLY A 158 -5.75 11.35 -5.64
CA GLY A 158 -5.97 12.02 -6.92
C GLY A 158 -6.02 11.11 -8.15
N GLN A 159 -5.90 9.79 -7.98
CA GLN A 159 -6.11 8.84 -9.08
C GLN A 159 -7.57 8.39 -9.13
N PRO A 160 -8.32 8.56 -10.23
CA PRO A 160 -9.69 8.07 -10.30
C PRO A 160 -9.73 6.53 -10.18
N HIS A 161 -10.84 6.00 -9.65
CA HIS A 161 -11.07 4.56 -9.64
C HIS A 161 -11.19 4.09 -11.09
N THR A 162 -10.19 3.35 -11.58
CA THR A 162 -10.25 2.80 -12.95
C THR A 162 -11.13 1.56 -12.92
N ASP A 163 -12.27 1.58 -13.61
CA ASP A 163 -13.02 0.35 -13.89
C ASP A 163 -12.16 -0.55 -14.78
N LEU A 164 -11.86 -1.76 -14.28
CA LEU A 164 -10.99 -2.77 -14.88
C LEU A 164 -11.51 -3.33 -16.23
N THR A 165 -12.52 -2.71 -16.84
CA THR A 165 -13.16 -3.12 -18.10
C THR A 165 -12.56 -2.47 -19.34
N THR A 166 -11.67 -1.48 -19.19
CA THR A 166 -11.08 -0.77 -20.33
C THR A 166 -9.58 -1.05 -20.48
N LYS A 167 -9.29 -2.01 -21.37
CA LYS A 167 -7.97 -2.36 -21.96
C LYS A 167 -6.90 -2.76 -20.93
N PRO A 168 -6.05 -3.76 -21.21
CA PRO A 168 -4.79 -3.86 -20.48
C PRO A 168 -4.09 -2.52 -20.72
N LYS A 169 -3.87 -1.74 -19.66
CA LYS A 169 -2.86 -0.68 -19.69
C LYS A 169 -1.63 -1.34 -20.29
N LYS A 170 -1.28 -0.96 -21.53
CA LYS A 170 0.01 -1.32 -22.10
C LYS A 170 0.99 -0.91 -21.01
N LEU A 171 1.68 -1.91 -20.46
CA LEU A 171 2.53 -1.79 -19.29
C LEU A 171 3.76 -0.89 -19.53
N LEU A 172 3.83 -0.28 -20.70
CA LEU A 172 4.63 0.86 -21.08
C LEU A 172 3.74 1.63 -22.07
N LEU A 173 3.00 2.63 -21.60
CA LEU A 173 2.80 3.79 -22.44
C LEU A 173 4.04 4.63 -22.18
N ASP A 174 4.84 4.84 -23.22
CA ASP A 174 5.75 5.98 -23.32
C ASP A 174 4.97 7.23 -22.91
N ILE A 175 5.03 7.60 -21.63
CA ILE A 175 4.62 8.92 -21.18
C ILE A 175 5.88 9.76 -21.35
N ASN A 176 5.95 10.38 -22.54
CA ASN A 176 7.08 11.12 -23.09
C ASN A 176 8.35 10.28 -23.31
N ILE A 177 8.69 10.07 -24.57
CA ILE A 177 9.95 9.47 -25.07
C ILE A 177 11.20 10.31 -24.66
N GLY A 178 11.02 11.36 -23.85
CA GLY A 178 12.10 12.25 -23.36
C GLY A 178 12.17 12.42 -21.84
N ILE A 179 11.50 11.59 -21.03
CA ILE A 179 11.58 11.65 -19.56
C ILE A 179 12.18 10.33 -19.06
N THR A 180 13.23 10.41 -18.25
CA THR A 180 13.86 9.21 -17.68
C THR A 180 12.95 8.54 -16.63
N ASP A 181 13.12 7.23 -16.38
CA ASP A 181 12.41 6.54 -15.29
C ASP A 181 12.60 7.23 -13.92
N ALA A 182 13.73 7.91 -13.73
CA ALA A 182 14.03 8.68 -12.54
C ALA A 182 13.14 9.94 -12.42
N ASP A 183 13.05 10.74 -13.48
CA ASP A 183 12.23 11.95 -13.52
C ASP A 183 10.73 11.62 -13.36
N TYR A 184 10.29 10.49 -13.90
CA TYR A 184 8.94 9.98 -13.72
C TYR A 184 8.62 9.67 -12.25
N LEU A 185 9.52 8.94 -11.56
CA LEU A 185 9.34 8.61 -10.14
C LEU A 185 9.38 9.85 -9.25
N ASP A 186 10.28 10.78 -9.55
CA ASP A 186 10.40 12.05 -8.81
C ASP A 186 9.15 12.91 -9.03
N THR A 187 8.56 12.90 -10.23
CA THR A 187 7.28 13.57 -10.52
C THR A 187 6.13 12.98 -9.69
N ILE A 188 6.06 11.65 -9.57
CA ILE A 188 5.06 10.98 -8.75
C ILE A 188 5.23 11.32 -7.26
N GLU A 189 6.46 11.28 -6.75
CA GLU A 189 6.75 11.63 -5.36
C GLU A 189 6.35 13.08 -5.07
N LYS A 190 6.80 14.03 -5.91
CA LYS A 190 6.44 15.45 -5.81
C LYS A 190 4.92 15.65 -5.82
N LYS A 191 4.21 14.97 -6.72
CA LYS A 191 2.74 15.00 -6.77
C LYS A 191 2.12 14.47 -5.47
N CYS A 192 2.60 13.34 -4.94
CA CYS A 192 2.12 12.76 -3.69
C CYS A 192 2.30 13.72 -2.52
N ARG A 193 3.50 14.30 -2.38
CA ARG A 193 3.81 15.30 -1.33
C ARG A 193 2.93 16.53 -1.46
N ASN A 194 2.77 17.05 -2.67
CA ASN A 194 1.90 18.20 -2.92
C ASN A 194 0.46 17.95 -2.49
N LEU A 195 -0.13 16.81 -2.88
CA LEU A 195 -1.51 16.46 -2.49
C LEU A 195 -1.66 16.30 -0.97
N VAL A 196 -0.70 15.68 -0.29
CA VAL A 196 -0.71 15.58 1.18
C VAL A 196 -0.60 16.96 1.83
N ASN A 197 0.24 17.85 1.28
CA ASN A 197 0.39 19.22 1.78
C ASN A 197 -0.89 20.04 1.60
N VAL A 198 -1.55 19.94 0.44
CA VAL A 198 -2.86 20.57 0.19
C VAL A 198 -3.88 20.11 1.24
N ILE A 199 -3.99 18.80 1.49
CA ILE A 199 -4.89 18.25 2.51
C ILE A 199 -4.53 18.80 3.90
N ARG A 200 -3.25 18.79 4.27
CA ARG A 200 -2.78 19.31 5.56
C ARG A 200 -3.20 20.77 5.74
N THR A 201 -2.87 21.63 4.78
CA THR A 201 -3.12 23.08 4.85
C THR A 201 -4.61 23.38 4.94
N ILE A 202 -5.44 22.75 4.11
CA ILE A 202 -6.88 22.99 4.12
C ILE A 202 -7.51 22.50 5.43
N CYS A 203 -7.18 21.29 5.89
CA CYS A 203 -7.71 20.76 7.15
C CYS A 203 -7.24 21.56 8.37
N GLN A 204 -6.00 22.05 8.40
CA GLN A 204 -5.49 22.94 9.45
C GLN A 204 -6.21 24.29 9.43
N THR A 205 -6.43 24.86 8.25
CA THR A 205 -7.17 26.12 8.08
C THR A 205 -8.61 25.97 8.57
N HIS A 206 -9.28 24.87 8.21
CA HIS A 206 -10.62 24.55 8.67
C HIS A 206 -10.70 24.47 10.19
N TRP A 207 -9.79 23.70 10.81
CA TRP A 207 -9.72 23.56 12.26
C TRP A 207 -9.44 24.89 12.96
N THR A 208 -8.47 25.66 12.47
CA THR A 208 -8.12 26.97 13.05
C THR A 208 -9.30 27.94 13.00
N ARG A 209 -9.98 28.04 11.85
CA ARG A 209 -11.18 28.88 11.71
C ARG A 209 -12.31 28.41 12.63
N LEU A 210 -12.51 27.10 12.79
CA LEU A 210 -13.53 26.54 13.68
C LEU A 210 -13.32 26.98 15.12
N MET A 211 -12.07 26.90 15.58
CA MET A 211 -11.67 27.30 16.93
C MET A 211 -11.85 28.80 17.14
N LEU A 212 -11.52 29.63 16.14
CA LEU A 212 -11.76 31.08 16.20
C LEU A 212 -13.26 31.41 16.28
N ASP A 213 -14.09 30.76 15.48
CA ASP A 213 -15.54 31.03 15.44
C ASP A 213 -16.22 30.66 16.77
N GLY A 214 -15.88 29.52 17.36
CA GLY A 214 -16.44 29.17 18.67
C GLY A 214 -15.82 29.95 19.84
N GLU A 215 -14.60 30.49 19.72
CA GLU A 215 -14.06 31.46 20.69
C GLU A 215 -14.87 32.75 20.65
N THR A 216 -15.15 33.26 19.45
CA THR A 216 -16.04 34.41 19.24
C THR A 216 -17.42 34.15 19.81
N GLY A 217 -17.99 32.97 19.55
CA GLY A 217 -19.28 32.59 20.12
C GLY A 217 -19.28 32.46 21.64
N ARG A 218 -18.18 31.98 22.25
CA ARG A 218 -18.03 31.96 23.71
C ARG A 218 -18.03 33.37 24.31
N LYS A 219 -17.26 34.28 23.73
CA LYS A 219 -17.24 35.70 24.16
C LYS A 219 -18.62 36.36 24.06
N LEU A 220 -19.40 36.02 23.03
CA LEU A 220 -20.78 36.49 22.89
C LEU A 220 -21.71 35.87 23.93
N ALA A 221 -21.58 34.56 24.20
CA ALA A 221 -22.36 33.87 25.22
C ALA A 221 -22.09 34.44 26.63
N ASP A 222 -20.85 34.85 26.91
CA ASP A 222 -20.46 35.42 28.20
C ASP A 222 -21.02 36.82 28.46
N GLN A 223 -21.61 37.49 27.45
CA GLN A 223 -22.37 38.73 27.64
C GLN A 223 -23.68 38.52 28.40
N VAL A 224 -24.17 37.28 28.49
CA VAL A 224 -25.36 36.92 29.25
C VAL A 224 -24.97 35.90 30.32
N THR A 225 -25.18 36.27 31.57
CA THR A 225 -24.85 35.45 32.74
C THR A 225 -25.88 34.35 32.96
N ASP A 226 -25.47 33.25 33.59
CA ASP A 226 -26.42 32.19 33.94
C ASP A 226 -27.49 32.68 34.93
N SER A 227 -27.16 33.64 35.81
CA SER A 227 -28.13 34.29 36.72
C SER A 227 -29.21 35.08 35.99
N GLU A 228 -28.89 35.72 34.86
CA GLU A 228 -29.90 36.41 34.04
C GLU A 228 -30.86 35.42 33.39
N ILE A 229 -30.35 34.27 32.94
CA ILE A 229 -31.16 33.17 32.39
C ILE A 229 -32.09 32.60 33.47
N GLU A 230 -31.57 32.30 34.65
CA GLU A 230 -32.34 31.77 35.78
C GLU A 230 -33.41 32.76 36.26
N SER A 231 -33.07 34.05 36.32
CA SER A 231 -34.03 35.11 36.64
C SER A 231 -35.15 35.15 35.61
N ALA A 232 -34.83 35.13 34.32
CA ALA A 232 -35.82 35.13 33.23
C ALA A 232 -36.75 33.91 33.27
N ILE A 233 -36.23 32.73 33.62
CA ILE A 233 -37.04 31.52 33.82
C ILE A 233 -37.98 31.68 35.02
N THR A 234 -37.47 32.20 36.14
CA THR A 234 -38.23 32.36 37.40
C THR A 234 -39.34 33.39 37.26
N THR A 235 -39.07 34.53 36.60
CA THR A 235 -40.05 35.59 36.35
C THR A 235 -40.95 35.31 35.15
N GLN A 236 -40.73 34.19 34.45
CA GLN A 236 -41.40 33.84 33.19
C GLN A 236 -41.31 34.95 32.12
N GLN A 237 -40.23 35.73 32.14
CA GLN A 237 -39.99 36.81 31.19
C GLN A 237 -39.04 36.32 30.10
N TYR A 238 -39.56 36.04 28.91
CA TYR A 238 -38.80 35.40 27.82
C TYR A 238 -38.44 36.34 26.65
N GLY A 239 -38.62 37.65 26.82
CA GLY A 239 -38.42 38.65 25.77
C GLY A 239 -38.89 40.05 26.16
N THR A 240 -38.95 40.95 25.18
CA THR A 240 -39.45 42.32 25.36
C THR A 240 -40.74 42.57 24.58
N PRO A 241 -41.72 43.30 25.16
CA PRO A 241 -42.95 43.65 24.45
C PRO A 241 -42.64 44.55 23.25
N ARG A 242 -43.39 44.41 22.15
CA ARG A 242 -43.28 45.32 21.00
C ARG A 242 -44.04 46.60 21.28
N GLN A 243 -43.48 47.74 20.86
CA GLN A 243 -44.14 49.05 20.98
C GLN A 243 -45.49 49.13 20.24
N ASN A 244 -45.69 48.33 19.19
CA ASN A 244 -46.88 48.36 18.35
C ASN A 244 -47.98 47.34 18.75
N GLY A 245 -47.96 46.80 19.97
CA GLY A 245 -48.98 45.83 20.45
C GLY A 245 -48.91 44.43 19.81
N GLY A 246 -47.88 44.15 19.01
CA GLY A 246 -47.64 42.82 18.44
C GLY A 246 -47.01 41.83 19.43
N PRO A 247 -46.88 40.54 19.04
CA PRO A 247 -46.28 39.52 19.90
C PRO A 247 -44.84 39.89 20.33
N GLN A 248 -44.51 39.56 21.58
CA GLN A 248 -43.23 39.82 22.23
C GLN A 248 -42.03 39.38 21.37
N ILE A 249 -40.98 40.21 21.33
CA ILE A 249 -39.69 39.83 20.73
C ILE A 249 -38.95 38.98 21.76
N ARG A 250 -38.82 37.68 21.48
CA ARG A 250 -38.13 36.75 22.37
C ARG A 250 -36.64 37.07 22.50
N TYR A 251 -36.04 36.79 23.66
CA TYR A 251 -34.64 37.12 23.92
C TYR A 251 -33.66 36.40 22.99
N ALA A 252 -33.91 35.15 22.60
CA ALA A 252 -33.07 34.44 21.62
C ALA A 252 -33.60 34.59 20.19
N SER A 253 -34.18 35.74 19.85
CA SER A 253 -34.65 36.05 18.50
C SER A 253 -33.57 36.80 17.71
N PRO A 254 -33.33 36.49 16.43
CA PRO A 254 -32.47 37.31 15.58
C PRO A 254 -32.95 38.77 15.43
N ALA A 255 -34.21 39.06 15.77
CA ALA A 255 -34.75 40.41 15.78
C ALA A 255 -34.44 41.21 17.05
N TYR A 256 -33.93 40.55 18.10
CA TYR A 256 -33.48 41.20 19.33
C TYR A 256 -32.00 41.58 19.20
N GLU A 257 -31.63 42.75 19.70
CA GLU A 257 -30.26 43.30 19.57
C GLU A 257 -29.20 42.34 20.14
N HIS A 258 -29.42 41.81 21.34
CA HIS A 258 -28.57 40.80 21.97
C HIS A 258 -29.05 39.35 21.70
N GLY A 259 -29.83 39.16 20.63
CA GLY A 259 -30.49 37.90 20.29
C GLY A 259 -29.54 36.71 20.18
N LEU A 260 -28.42 36.92 19.50
CA LEU A 260 -27.39 35.90 19.31
C LEU A 260 -26.67 35.57 20.63
N ALA A 261 -26.34 36.58 21.44
CA ALA A 261 -25.69 36.38 22.73
C ALA A 261 -26.56 35.52 23.66
N TRP A 262 -27.85 35.85 23.78
CA TRP A 262 -28.84 35.05 24.51
C TRP A 262 -28.95 33.62 23.96
N ALA A 263 -28.99 33.45 22.64
CA ALA A 263 -29.08 32.13 22.02
C ALA A 263 -27.89 31.22 22.34
N LEU A 264 -26.67 31.77 22.28
CA LEU A 264 -25.44 31.04 22.60
C LEU A 264 -25.31 30.78 24.10
N ALA A 265 -25.67 31.74 24.95
CA ALA A 265 -25.70 31.59 26.40
C ALA A 265 -26.71 30.53 26.84
N LEU A 266 -27.88 30.46 26.20
CA LEU A 266 -28.87 29.40 26.46
C LEU A 266 -28.34 28.02 26.06
N ILE A 267 -27.54 27.90 24.98
CA ILE A 267 -26.86 26.62 24.69
C ILE A 267 -25.85 26.28 25.77
N ARG A 268 -25.02 27.23 26.21
CA ARG A 268 -24.05 27.03 27.30
C ARG A 268 -24.76 26.52 28.56
N HIS A 269 -25.84 27.21 28.96
CA HIS A 269 -26.67 26.86 30.10
C HIS A 269 -27.32 25.47 29.93
N SER A 270 -27.88 25.17 28.76
CA SER A 270 -28.44 23.84 28.46
C SER A 270 -27.40 22.72 28.50
N LEU A 271 -26.17 22.97 28.05
CA LEU A 271 -25.07 22.01 28.18
C LEU A 271 -24.57 21.87 29.63
N ALA A 272 -24.75 22.88 30.48
CA ALA A 272 -24.39 22.84 31.90
C ALA A 272 -25.43 22.08 32.73
N ASN A 273 -26.72 22.26 32.43
CA ASN A 273 -27.83 21.79 33.28
C ASN A 273 -28.69 20.68 32.65
N GLY A 274 -28.62 20.48 31.33
CA GLY A 274 -29.41 19.48 30.62
C GLY A 274 -29.11 18.03 31.05
N ASN A 275 -30.15 17.21 31.04
CA ASN A 275 -30.15 15.78 31.39
C ASN A 275 -30.65 14.87 30.25
N THR A 276 -30.83 15.40 29.05
CA THR A 276 -31.18 14.65 27.83
C THR A 276 -30.15 14.87 26.73
N LYS A 277 -30.06 13.94 25.77
CA LYS A 277 -29.18 14.09 24.59
C LYS A 277 -29.65 15.20 23.64
N ASP A 278 -30.93 15.54 23.73
CA ASP A 278 -31.58 16.53 22.89
C ASP A 278 -31.55 17.94 23.49
N CYS A 279 -30.83 18.16 24.60
CA CYS A 279 -30.84 19.43 25.34
C CYS A 279 -30.41 20.66 24.53
N VAL A 280 -29.76 20.45 23.38
CA VAL A 280 -29.37 21.50 22.41
C VAL A 280 -29.93 21.25 21.01
N SER A 281 -30.89 20.34 20.87
CA SER A 281 -31.53 20.03 19.59
C SER A 281 -32.32 21.21 19.08
N LEU A 282 -32.43 21.37 17.75
CA LEU A 282 -33.28 22.41 17.18
C LEU A 282 -34.74 22.30 17.62
N GLU A 283 -35.22 21.08 17.84
CA GLU A 283 -36.56 20.82 18.34
C GLU A 283 -36.74 21.36 19.76
N THR A 284 -35.82 21.04 20.67
CA THR A 284 -35.80 21.56 22.04
C THR A 284 -35.62 23.06 22.08
N LEU A 285 -34.73 23.62 21.25
CA LEU A 285 -34.53 25.06 21.16
C LEU A 285 -35.83 25.74 20.67
N ARG A 286 -36.46 25.26 19.60
CA ARG A 286 -37.72 25.85 19.08
C ARG A 286 -38.92 25.66 20.00
N ALA A 287 -38.91 24.62 20.83
CA ALA A 287 -39.93 24.40 21.86
C ALA A 287 -39.78 25.35 23.05
N SER A 288 -38.56 25.85 23.31
CA SER A 288 -38.29 26.80 24.38
C SER A 288 -38.96 28.16 24.12
N PRO A 289 -39.53 28.81 25.16
CA PRO A 289 -40.18 30.12 25.01
C PRO A 289 -39.22 31.24 24.61
N PHE A 290 -37.91 31.04 24.81
CA PHE A 290 -36.86 31.99 24.45
C PHE A 290 -36.60 32.09 22.94
N PHE A 291 -36.90 31.05 22.15
CA PHE A 291 -36.55 31.00 20.73
C PHE A 291 -37.75 31.15 19.79
N PRO A 292 -37.55 31.70 18.59
CA PRO A 292 -38.56 31.67 17.54
C PRO A 292 -38.88 30.25 17.05
N LYS A 293 -40.18 29.92 16.93
CA LYS A 293 -40.63 28.61 16.41
C LYS A 293 -40.10 28.27 15.01
N ARG A 294 -39.83 29.29 14.19
CA ARG A 294 -39.33 29.15 12.79
C ARG A 294 -37.82 29.35 12.65
N LEU A 295 -37.05 29.32 13.74
CA LEU A 295 -35.60 29.48 13.67
C LEU A 295 -34.96 28.41 12.78
N PHE A 296 -34.12 28.84 11.84
CA PHE A 296 -33.42 28.09 10.79
C PHE A 296 -34.30 27.42 9.72
N PHE A 297 -35.58 27.81 9.58
CA PHE A 297 -36.42 27.32 8.47
C PHE A 297 -36.06 27.98 7.13
N THR A 298 -35.74 29.27 7.14
CA THR A 298 -35.37 30.03 5.94
C THR A 298 -34.23 31.01 6.26
N ARG A 299 -33.58 31.53 5.20
CA ARG A 299 -32.58 32.62 5.29
C ARG A 299 -33.22 34.02 5.46
N LYS A 300 -34.48 34.12 5.92
CA LYS A 300 -35.11 35.42 6.19
C LYS A 300 -34.49 36.08 7.42
N LYS A 301 -34.46 37.43 7.45
CA LYS A 301 -33.81 38.25 8.50
C LYS A 301 -34.20 37.88 9.95
N HIS A 302 -35.41 37.37 10.18
CA HIS A 302 -35.92 37.02 11.51
C HIS A 302 -35.93 35.51 11.81
N GLU A 303 -35.49 34.68 10.85
CA GLU A 303 -35.48 33.22 10.97
C GLU A 303 -34.06 32.67 11.09
N HIS A 304 -33.00 33.48 11.02
CA HIS A 304 -31.63 33.03 11.25
C HIS A 304 -30.72 34.19 11.69
N TYR A 305 -29.58 33.87 12.28
CA TYR A 305 -28.59 34.85 12.73
C TYR A 305 -27.66 35.28 11.60
N GLY A 306 -28.13 36.16 10.71
CA GLY A 306 -27.33 36.66 9.59
C GLY A 306 -26.03 37.37 10.02
N VAL A 307 -25.98 37.94 11.23
CA VAL A 307 -24.77 38.59 11.79
C VAL A 307 -23.57 37.65 11.90
N LEU A 308 -23.80 36.33 12.01
CA LEU A 308 -22.73 35.34 12.09
C LEU A 308 -21.82 35.33 10.85
N GLU A 309 -22.36 35.73 9.70
CA GLU A 309 -21.59 35.85 8.46
C GLU A 309 -20.49 36.90 8.54
N ASN A 310 -20.72 37.98 9.30
CA ASN A 310 -19.72 39.04 9.49
C ASN A 310 -18.69 38.70 10.58
N LEU A 311 -18.98 37.67 11.40
CA LEU A 311 -18.15 37.28 12.55
C LEU A 311 -17.30 36.06 12.27
N THR A 312 -17.60 35.29 11.22
CA THR A 312 -16.88 34.05 10.92
C THR A 312 -15.51 34.32 10.30
N ALA A 313 -14.54 33.48 10.64
CA ALA A 313 -13.24 33.42 9.99
C ALA A 313 -13.26 32.68 8.64
N MET A 314 -14.41 32.17 8.20
CA MET A 314 -14.60 31.53 6.88
C MET A 314 -14.82 32.57 5.78
N SER A 315 -14.56 32.20 4.51
CA SER A 315 -14.96 33.05 3.39
C SER A 315 -16.49 33.01 3.20
N HIS A 316 -17.04 33.99 2.47
CA HIS A 316 -18.47 34.05 2.16
C HIS A 316 -18.95 32.76 1.47
N GLU A 317 -18.23 32.27 0.47
CA GLU A 317 -18.59 31.07 -0.29
C GLU A 317 -18.60 29.83 0.61
N GLN A 318 -17.59 29.69 1.46
CA GLN A 318 -17.46 28.59 2.42
C GLN A 318 -18.59 28.62 3.45
N TRP A 319 -18.94 29.81 3.93
CA TRP A 319 -20.02 30.02 4.88
C TRP A 319 -21.37 29.64 4.27
N GLN A 320 -21.64 30.06 3.04
CA GLN A 320 -22.89 29.76 2.32
C GLN A 320 -23.04 28.27 2.01
N ALA A 321 -21.94 27.52 1.86
CA ALA A 321 -21.95 26.08 1.64
C ALA A 321 -22.42 25.27 2.87
N ILE A 322 -22.37 25.84 4.07
CA ILE A 322 -22.77 25.18 5.32
C ILE A 322 -24.25 25.45 5.63
N GLN A 323 -24.95 24.46 6.16
CA GLN A 323 -26.35 24.60 6.59
C GLN A 323 -26.49 25.55 7.80
N LEU A 324 -27.58 26.31 7.85
CA LEU A 324 -27.85 27.29 8.91
C LEU A 324 -27.72 26.75 10.35
N PRO A 325 -28.20 25.53 10.68
CA PRO A 325 -27.98 24.99 12.03
C PRO A 325 -26.51 24.69 12.32
N ALA A 326 -25.76 24.18 11.34
CA ALA A 326 -24.34 23.90 11.50
C ALA A 326 -23.52 25.19 11.67
N GLN A 327 -23.89 26.26 10.97
CA GLN A 327 -23.34 27.60 11.17
C GLN A 327 -23.52 28.08 12.62
N PHE A 328 -24.70 27.87 13.21
CA PHE A 328 -24.96 28.23 14.60
C PHE A 328 -24.21 27.34 15.61
N TYR A 329 -24.20 26.02 15.38
CA TYR A 329 -23.49 25.08 16.25
C TYR A 329 -21.98 25.29 16.28
N ARG A 330 -21.41 25.73 15.15
CA ARG A 330 -20.01 26.13 15.04
C ARG A 330 -19.63 27.24 16.03
N PHE A 331 -20.43 28.31 16.12
CA PHE A 331 -20.25 29.37 17.12
C PHE A 331 -20.60 28.91 18.54
N SER A 332 -21.49 27.92 18.68
CA SER A 332 -21.84 27.34 19.98
C SER A 332 -20.76 26.41 20.55
N GLY A 333 -19.68 26.17 19.81
CA GLY A 333 -18.61 25.25 20.18
C GLY A 333 -18.98 23.77 20.09
N LEU A 334 -19.99 23.43 19.28
CA LEU A 334 -20.41 22.06 19.04
C LEU A 334 -19.82 21.55 17.72
N LEU A 335 -18.95 20.54 17.83
CA LEU A 335 -18.33 19.89 16.68
C LEU A 335 -19.35 19.09 15.86
N THR A 336 -19.06 18.94 14.56
CA THR A 336 -19.83 18.16 13.60
C THR A 336 -18.99 17.07 12.96
N ASN A 337 -19.62 16.17 12.21
CA ASN A 337 -18.92 15.09 11.51
C ASN A 337 -17.92 15.58 10.45
N VAL A 338 -18.15 16.76 9.86
CA VAL A 338 -17.23 17.37 8.88
C VAL A 338 -15.95 17.83 9.56
N ASP A 339 -16.07 18.48 10.72
CA ASP A 339 -14.93 18.92 11.52
C ASP A 339 -14.05 17.73 11.93
N ILE A 340 -14.68 16.64 12.38
CA ILE A 340 -13.97 15.41 12.75
C ILE A 340 -13.35 14.71 11.54
N ALA A 341 -13.95 14.79 10.36
CA ALA A 341 -13.32 14.27 9.15
C ALA A 341 -12.02 15.02 8.81
N ALA A 342 -11.98 16.35 9.01
CA ALA A 342 -10.76 17.14 8.84
C ALA A 342 -9.69 16.77 9.86
N VAL A 343 -10.08 16.65 11.15
CA VAL A 343 -9.20 16.19 12.23
C VAL A 343 -8.62 14.81 11.92
N CYS A 344 -9.43 13.87 11.44
CA CYS A 344 -8.97 12.54 11.06
C CYS A 344 -7.91 12.58 9.96
N CYS A 345 -8.02 13.48 8.97
CA CYS A 345 -6.97 13.69 7.97
C CYS A 345 -5.66 14.14 8.64
N LEU A 346 -5.71 15.11 9.54
CA LEU A 346 -4.53 15.62 10.25
C LEU A 346 -3.87 14.54 11.11
N LEU A 347 -4.66 13.81 11.91
CA LEU A 347 -4.15 12.71 12.74
C LEU A 347 -3.54 11.59 11.90
N ILE A 348 -4.10 11.29 10.72
CA ILE A 348 -3.53 10.29 9.80
C ILE A 348 -2.22 10.79 9.17
N ILE A 349 -2.13 12.08 8.85
CA ILE A 349 -0.91 12.68 8.29
C ILE A 349 0.24 12.62 9.29
N GLU A 350 -0.03 12.95 10.56
CA GLU A 350 0.95 12.87 11.64
C GLU A 350 1.26 11.43 12.05
N HIS A 351 0.24 10.57 12.05
CA HIS A 351 0.33 9.18 12.47
C HIS A 351 -0.33 8.24 11.46
N PRO A 352 0.37 7.89 10.36
CA PRO A 352 -0.14 6.99 9.32
C PRO A 352 -0.41 5.56 9.80
N SER A 353 -0.11 5.25 11.07
CA SER A 353 -0.41 3.98 11.73
C SER A 353 -1.87 3.90 12.22
N PHE A 354 -2.55 5.03 12.39
CA PHE A 354 -3.98 5.14 12.76
C PHE A 354 -4.91 4.93 11.59
N THR A 355 -5.77 3.91 11.64
CA THR A 355 -6.77 3.66 10.60
C THR A 355 -7.99 4.53 10.86
N SER A 356 -8.73 4.89 9.81
CA SER A 356 -9.97 5.68 9.97
C SER A 356 -10.97 5.01 10.92
N GLU A 357 -11.06 3.68 10.87
CA GLU A 357 -11.90 2.88 11.77
C GLU A 357 -11.42 2.97 13.23
N ALA A 358 -10.10 2.90 13.47
CA ALA A 358 -9.56 3.02 14.83
C ALA A 358 -9.75 4.44 15.40
N LEU A 359 -9.74 5.47 14.56
CA LEU A 359 -10.04 6.84 14.97
C LEU A 359 -11.54 7.04 15.25
N GLN A 360 -12.43 6.46 14.44
CA GLN A 360 -13.89 6.54 14.67
C GLN A 360 -14.29 5.91 16.01
N ASP A 361 -13.65 4.80 16.38
CA ASP A 361 -13.91 4.10 17.64
C ASP A 361 -12.98 4.55 18.79
N ALA A 362 -12.28 5.69 18.63
CA ALA A 362 -11.34 6.19 19.62
C ALA A 362 -12.06 6.52 20.94
N ARG A 363 -11.67 5.81 22.00
CA ARG A 363 -12.15 6.01 23.37
C ARG A 363 -11.07 6.64 24.22
N LEU A 364 -11.48 7.38 25.24
CA LEU A 364 -10.62 7.95 26.27
C LEU A 364 -10.52 7.04 27.49
N LEU A 365 -11.56 6.25 27.74
CA LEU A 365 -11.67 5.35 28.89
C LEU A 365 -12.26 4.01 28.45
N ASP A 366 -11.75 2.92 29.01
CA ASP A 366 -12.36 1.60 28.84
C ASP A 366 -13.63 1.44 29.70
N VAL A 367 -14.28 0.28 29.59
CA VAL A 367 -15.50 -0.04 30.37
C VAL A 367 -15.21 -0.09 31.87
N ARG A 368 -13.96 -0.38 32.27
CA ARG A 368 -13.47 -0.46 33.64
C ARG A 368 -12.86 0.87 34.14
N GLY A 369 -12.88 1.93 33.34
CA GLY A 369 -12.33 3.25 33.68
C GLY A 369 -10.84 3.45 33.38
N LYS A 370 -10.15 2.52 32.71
CA LYS A 370 -8.73 2.66 32.36
C LYS A 370 -8.55 3.66 31.21
N PRO A 371 -7.62 4.62 31.31
CA PRO A 371 -7.39 5.60 30.26
C PRO A 371 -6.71 5.01 29.01
N TYR A 372 -7.15 5.50 27.85
CA TYR A 372 -6.54 5.26 26.54
C TYR A 372 -5.59 6.38 26.13
N LEU A 373 -5.77 7.58 26.69
CA LEU A 373 -4.82 8.68 26.62
C LEU A 373 -3.99 8.69 27.90
N LEU A 374 -2.71 8.39 27.79
CA LEU A 374 -1.77 8.40 28.91
C LEU A 374 -0.86 9.62 28.78
N LEU A 375 -0.71 10.37 29.86
CA LEU A 375 0.32 11.41 29.94
C LEU A 375 1.63 10.75 30.38
N THR A 376 2.76 11.12 29.78
CA THR A 376 4.07 10.68 30.26
C THR A 376 4.43 11.40 31.57
N ASP A 377 5.32 10.83 32.36
CA ASP A 377 5.64 11.32 33.72
C ASP A 377 6.12 12.79 33.75
N ASN A 378 6.69 13.28 32.64
CA ASN A 378 7.13 14.68 32.49
C ASN A 378 6.06 15.62 31.90
N ASN A 379 4.85 15.13 31.59
CA ASN A 379 3.80 15.82 30.82
C ASN A 379 4.21 16.36 29.43
N GLU A 380 5.44 16.12 28.99
CA GLU A 380 5.95 16.59 27.69
C GLU A 380 5.32 15.86 26.50
N HIS A 381 4.90 14.61 26.69
CA HIS A 381 4.34 13.77 25.63
C HIS A 381 3.07 13.05 26.09
N SER A 382 2.17 12.79 25.14
CA SER A 382 0.96 11.99 25.37
C SER A 382 0.97 10.74 24.52
N ILE A 383 0.60 9.60 25.09
CA ILE A 383 0.45 8.33 24.39
C ILE A 383 -1.04 8.10 24.14
N LEU A 384 -1.45 8.09 22.88
CA LEU A 384 -2.80 7.70 22.49
C LEU A 384 -2.80 6.23 22.12
N SER A 385 -3.61 5.46 22.85
CA SER A 385 -3.91 4.07 22.53
C SER A 385 -5.23 4.00 21.76
N LEU A 386 -5.28 3.18 20.71
CA LEU A 386 -6.49 2.91 19.94
C LEU A 386 -6.69 1.40 19.79
N ASP A 387 -7.93 0.95 19.93
CA ASP A 387 -8.28 -0.43 19.62
C ASP A 387 -8.36 -0.62 18.10
N LYS A 388 -7.91 -1.79 17.61
CA LYS A 388 -8.10 -2.20 16.21
C LYS A 388 -9.05 -3.38 16.15
N PRO A 389 -10.37 -3.16 16.00
CA PRO A 389 -11.37 -4.23 16.08
C PRO A 389 -11.11 -5.38 15.11
N ARG A 390 -10.67 -5.07 13.88
CA ARG A 390 -10.33 -6.07 12.85
C ARG A 390 -9.10 -6.91 13.16
N ALA A 391 -8.17 -6.40 13.96
CA ALA A 391 -6.92 -7.06 14.29
C ALA A 391 -6.89 -7.65 15.71
N GLY A 392 -7.92 -7.37 16.53
CA GLY A 392 -8.01 -7.84 17.92
C GLY A 392 -6.96 -7.27 18.88
N ASN A 393 -6.17 -6.28 18.45
CA ASN A 393 -5.03 -5.74 19.20
C ASN A 393 -5.16 -4.23 19.43
N ARG A 394 -4.51 -3.74 20.49
CA ARG A 394 -4.37 -2.30 20.79
C ARG A 394 -3.09 -1.75 20.18
N LYS A 395 -3.14 -0.51 19.70
CA LYS A 395 -1.95 0.23 19.24
C LYS A 395 -1.78 1.51 20.02
N SER A 396 -0.61 1.69 20.60
CA SER A 396 -0.21 2.90 21.30
C SER A 396 0.81 3.65 20.45
N VAL A 397 0.63 4.96 20.33
CA VAL A 397 1.53 5.85 19.60
C VAL A 397 1.80 7.07 20.46
N VAL A 398 3.07 7.49 20.51
CA VAL A 398 3.48 8.77 21.10
C VAL A 398 3.04 9.87 20.15
N LEU A 399 2.21 10.79 20.63
CA LEU A 399 1.68 11.89 19.82
C LEU A 399 2.77 12.91 19.48
N THR A 400 2.75 13.42 18.24
CA THR A 400 3.52 14.61 17.88
C THR A 400 2.97 15.84 18.61
N SER A 401 3.75 16.91 18.71
CA SER A 401 3.28 18.18 19.31
C SER A 401 2.00 18.69 18.64
N VAL A 402 1.90 18.58 17.32
CA VAL A 402 0.71 18.93 16.53
C VAL A 402 -0.48 18.05 16.90
N SER A 403 -0.30 16.73 16.93
CA SER A 403 -1.38 15.80 17.27
C SER A 403 -1.82 15.91 18.72
N GLN A 404 -0.89 16.15 19.64
CA GLN A 404 -1.17 16.37 21.06
C GLN A 404 -2.01 17.62 21.25
N LYS A 405 -1.62 18.74 20.62
CA LYS A 405 -2.43 19.96 20.62
C LYS A 405 -3.84 19.69 20.09
N LEU A 406 -3.94 19.01 18.94
CA LEU A 406 -5.24 18.70 18.32
C LEU A 406 -6.15 17.86 19.23
N VAL A 407 -5.59 16.83 19.89
CA VAL A 407 -6.33 15.99 20.84
C VAL A 407 -6.75 16.81 22.07
N MET A 408 -5.88 17.65 22.61
CA MET A 408 -6.20 18.50 23.77
C MET A 408 -7.28 19.53 23.44
N ASP A 409 -7.21 20.17 22.28
CA ASP A 409 -8.23 21.09 21.78
C ASP A 409 -9.60 20.38 21.73
N ILE A 410 -9.66 19.17 21.16
CA ILE A 410 -10.88 18.38 21.09
C ILE A 410 -11.42 18.07 22.49
N LEU A 411 -10.55 17.68 23.43
CA LEU A 411 -10.96 17.38 24.80
C LEU A 411 -11.54 18.60 25.51
N GLN A 412 -10.89 19.75 25.40
CA GLN A 412 -11.33 21.00 25.99
C GLN A 412 -12.70 21.41 25.42
N TRP A 413 -12.85 21.36 24.10
CA TRP A 413 -14.07 21.80 23.42
C TRP A 413 -15.24 20.84 23.61
N THR A 414 -14.98 19.55 23.69
CA THR A 414 -16.03 18.54 23.94
C THR A 414 -16.35 18.36 25.42
N ALA A 415 -15.68 19.07 26.34
CA ALA A 415 -15.90 18.93 27.78
C ALA A 415 -17.34 19.21 28.22
N PRO A 416 -18.03 20.26 27.74
CA PRO A 416 -19.44 20.51 28.09
C PRO A 416 -20.37 19.39 27.61
N VAL A 417 -20.18 18.93 26.36
CA VAL A 417 -20.95 17.81 25.77
C VAL A 417 -20.74 16.53 26.58
N ARG A 418 -19.49 16.24 26.96
CA ARG A 418 -19.14 15.08 27.78
C ARG A 418 -19.79 15.12 29.16
N LYS A 419 -19.83 16.30 29.80
CA LYS A 419 -20.55 16.50 31.08
C LYS A 419 -22.05 16.26 30.91
N ALA A 420 -22.66 16.80 29.85
CA ALA A 420 -24.08 16.58 29.54
C ALA A 420 -24.41 15.10 29.34
N LEU A 421 -23.69 14.41 28.45
CA LEU A 421 -23.89 12.97 28.21
C LEU A 421 -23.70 12.12 29.47
N ARG A 422 -22.73 12.49 30.34
CA ARG A 422 -22.52 11.81 31.62
C ARG A 422 -23.70 11.98 32.57
N ARG A 423 -24.29 13.19 32.67
CA ARG A 423 -25.51 13.42 33.46
C ARG A 423 -26.73 12.67 32.92
N CYS A 424 -26.83 12.51 31.60
CA CYS A 424 -27.87 11.71 30.95
C CYS A 424 -27.73 10.20 31.19
N GLY A 425 -26.64 9.74 31.80
CA GLY A 425 -26.32 8.31 31.93
C GLY A 425 -25.84 7.64 30.63
N ASP A 426 -25.55 8.41 29.57
CA ASP A 426 -25.13 7.87 28.28
C ASP A 426 -23.64 7.49 28.27
N LYS A 427 -23.35 6.20 28.10
CA LYS A 427 -21.98 5.65 28.06
C LYS A 427 -21.10 6.20 26.92
N THR A 428 -21.66 6.86 25.92
CA THR A 428 -20.92 7.45 24.78
C THR A 428 -19.98 8.59 25.19
N TRP A 429 -20.15 9.21 26.37
CA TRP A 429 -19.27 10.29 26.86
C TRP A 429 -17.77 9.90 26.91
N ARG A 430 -17.47 8.59 26.92
CA ARG A 430 -16.10 8.05 26.91
C ARG A 430 -15.39 8.16 25.56
N TYR A 431 -16.08 8.51 24.48
CA TYR A 431 -15.47 8.64 23.16
C TYR A 431 -14.66 9.94 23.03
N LEU A 432 -13.64 9.90 22.18
CA LEU A 432 -12.80 11.06 21.87
C LEU A 432 -13.59 12.11 21.09
N PHE A 433 -14.28 11.68 20.02
CA PHE A 433 -15.05 12.57 19.15
C PHE A 433 -16.52 12.65 19.56
N LEU A 434 -16.90 13.80 20.09
CA LEU A 434 -18.25 14.09 20.56
C LEU A 434 -18.71 15.44 20.00
N GLY A 435 -20.02 15.59 19.81
CA GLY A 435 -20.64 16.85 19.39
C GLY A 435 -22.07 16.61 18.96
N VAL A 436 -22.52 17.32 17.92
CA VAL A 436 -23.89 17.24 17.43
C VAL A 436 -24.00 16.36 16.18
N THR A 437 -24.91 15.39 16.22
CA THR A 437 -25.16 14.44 15.13
C THR A 437 -26.45 14.82 14.38
N HIS A 438 -26.70 14.19 13.21
CA HIS A 438 -27.99 14.26 12.49
C HIS A 438 -28.52 15.65 12.09
N ILE A 439 -27.62 16.62 11.84
CA ILE A 439 -28.00 18.00 11.46
C ILE A 439 -28.95 18.07 10.23
N ASN A 440 -28.82 17.11 9.30
CA ASN A 440 -29.57 17.08 8.05
C ASN A 440 -31.06 16.71 8.19
N GLY A 441 -31.51 16.26 9.37
CA GLY A 441 -32.88 15.77 9.61
C GLY A 441 -33.76 16.67 10.49
N GLN A 442 -33.34 17.90 10.77
CA GLN A 442 -33.94 18.81 11.77
C GLN A 442 -33.92 18.31 13.24
N HIS A 443 -33.55 17.05 13.49
CA HIS A 443 -33.30 16.51 14.82
C HIS A 443 -31.78 16.38 15.04
N GLY A 444 -31.17 17.39 15.66
CA GLY A 444 -29.76 17.34 16.06
C GLY A 444 -29.64 16.94 17.51
N HIS A 445 -28.84 15.94 17.87
CA HIS A 445 -28.66 15.54 19.27
C HIS A 445 -27.19 15.31 19.60
N LEU A 446 -26.86 15.31 20.89
CA LEU A 446 -25.50 15.07 21.36
C LEU A 446 -25.13 13.59 21.23
N GLY A 447 -23.95 13.31 20.68
CA GLY A 447 -23.50 11.94 20.50
C GLY A 447 -22.10 11.80 19.90
N ILE A 448 -21.81 10.58 19.44
CA ILE A 448 -20.54 10.22 18.80
C ILE A 448 -20.49 10.83 17.41
N LEU A 449 -19.38 11.49 17.09
CA LEU A 449 -19.11 11.99 15.75
C LEU A 449 -18.25 10.99 14.97
N GLU A 450 -18.54 10.85 13.68
CA GLU A 450 -17.90 9.89 12.81
C GLU A 450 -17.13 10.58 11.68
N GLY A 451 -15.80 10.47 11.69
CA GLY A 451 -14.96 10.87 10.56
C GLY A 451 -15.03 9.88 9.40
N LYS A 452 -16.19 9.79 8.72
CA LYS A 452 -16.41 8.91 7.55
C LYS A 452 -16.07 9.61 6.23
N VAL A 453 -15.74 8.82 5.21
CA VAL A 453 -15.39 9.33 3.85
C VAL A 453 -16.49 10.20 3.26
N ASN A 454 -17.76 9.94 3.58
CA ASN A 454 -18.89 10.76 3.13
C ASN A 454 -18.78 12.23 3.58
N TYR A 455 -18.08 12.53 4.68
CA TYR A 455 -17.85 13.89 5.17
C TYR A 455 -16.57 14.51 4.60
N LEU A 456 -15.72 13.73 3.91
CA LEU A 456 -14.64 14.27 3.08
C LEU A 456 -15.20 14.75 1.75
N THR A 457 -15.81 13.85 0.96
CA THR A 457 -16.15 14.12 -0.45
C THR A 457 -17.62 14.42 -0.70
N GLY A 458 -18.46 14.38 0.34
CA GLY A 458 -19.92 14.48 0.21
C GLY A 458 -20.56 13.18 -0.29
N ARG A 459 -21.84 12.98 0.06
CA ARG A 459 -22.71 11.93 -0.52
C ARG A 459 -24.18 12.30 -0.38
N ASN A 460 -24.93 12.23 -1.47
CA ASN A 460 -26.36 12.55 -1.54
C ASN A 460 -26.67 13.95 -0.94
N THR A 461 -27.13 13.99 0.31
CA THR A 461 -27.54 15.18 1.07
C THR A 461 -26.50 15.68 2.08
N ASN A 462 -25.39 14.95 2.27
CA ASN A 462 -24.34 15.34 3.21
C ASN A 462 -23.32 16.26 2.54
N ILE A 463 -23.13 17.46 3.12
CA ILE A 463 -22.03 18.37 2.80
C ILE A 463 -20.71 17.73 3.25
N GLY A 464 -19.72 17.71 2.36
CA GLY A 464 -18.37 17.26 2.67
C GLY A 464 -17.35 18.41 2.67
N LEU A 465 -16.14 18.14 3.14
CA LEU A 465 -15.02 19.10 3.06
C LEU A 465 -14.75 19.58 1.63
N THR A 466 -14.86 18.71 0.62
CA THR A 466 -14.67 19.11 -0.79
C THR A 466 -15.76 20.04 -1.33
N THR A 467 -16.91 20.11 -0.64
CA THR A 467 -17.97 21.08 -0.95
C THR A 467 -17.67 22.44 -0.33
N ILE A 468 -17.13 22.45 0.90
CA ILE A 468 -16.75 23.68 1.60
C ILE A 468 -15.47 24.26 0.97
N TYR A 469 -14.50 23.42 0.63
CA TYR A 469 -13.20 23.79 0.07
C TYR A 469 -13.07 23.25 -1.36
N PRO A 470 -13.53 24.00 -2.38
CA PRO A 470 -13.44 23.59 -3.77
C PRO A 470 -12.00 23.43 -4.27
N GLU A 471 -11.01 23.99 -3.55
CA GLU A 471 -9.57 23.82 -3.80
C GLU A 471 -9.16 22.33 -3.83
N PHE A 472 -9.85 21.48 -3.07
CA PHE A 472 -9.65 20.03 -3.17
C PHE A 472 -9.89 19.52 -4.59
N ASN A 473 -11.00 19.93 -5.22
CA ASN A 473 -11.37 19.48 -6.56
C ASN A 473 -10.40 20.02 -7.62
N GLN A 474 -9.88 21.24 -7.43
CA GLN A 474 -8.85 21.82 -8.30
C GLN A 474 -7.57 20.98 -8.33
N HIS A 475 -7.25 20.29 -7.23
CA HIS A 475 -6.11 19.37 -7.13
C HIS A 475 -6.49 17.90 -7.45
N GLY A 476 -7.69 17.64 -7.97
CA GLY A 476 -8.17 16.30 -8.31
C GLY A 476 -8.54 15.43 -7.10
N LEU A 477 -8.76 16.03 -5.93
CA LEU A 477 -9.18 15.36 -4.70
C LEU A 477 -10.71 15.41 -4.58
N GLU A 478 -11.37 14.49 -5.27
CA GLU A 478 -12.81 14.42 -5.40
C GLU A 478 -13.34 13.04 -4.99
N LYS A 479 -14.65 12.83 -5.17
CA LYS A 479 -15.30 11.57 -4.83
C LYS A 479 -14.68 10.40 -5.60
N GLY A 480 -14.16 9.43 -4.86
CA GLY A 480 -13.53 8.24 -5.43
C GLY A 480 -12.03 8.40 -5.73
N SER A 481 -11.45 9.60 -5.60
CA SER A 481 -10.00 9.84 -5.66
C SER A 481 -9.42 10.29 -4.31
N PHE A 482 -10.27 10.71 -3.37
CA PHE A 482 -9.91 11.14 -2.02
C PHE A 482 -10.64 10.32 -0.94
N ASP A 483 -9.89 9.53 -0.17
CA ASP A 483 -10.37 8.85 1.03
C ASP A 483 -9.22 8.61 2.03
N PHE A 484 -9.55 8.22 3.28
CA PHE A 484 -8.55 7.99 4.33
C PHE A 484 -7.58 6.84 4.03
N ARG A 485 -8.01 5.82 3.27
CA ARG A 485 -7.15 4.69 2.90
C ARG A 485 -6.12 5.12 1.88
N ARG A 486 -6.50 5.92 0.88
CA ARG A 486 -5.62 6.51 -0.14
C ARG A 486 -4.67 7.51 0.45
N LEU A 487 -5.13 8.34 1.40
CA LEU A 487 -4.26 9.24 2.16
C LEU A 487 -3.18 8.45 2.90
N ARG A 488 -3.56 7.44 3.70
CA ARG A 488 -2.60 6.53 4.35
C ARG A 488 -1.67 5.86 3.36
N ASN A 489 -2.21 5.37 2.23
CA ASN A 489 -1.41 4.69 1.23
C ASN A 489 -0.34 5.61 0.63
N THR A 490 -0.74 6.82 0.29
CA THR A 490 0.15 7.85 -0.24
C THR A 490 1.25 8.19 0.75
N LEU A 491 0.93 8.32 2.05
CA LEU A 491 1.92 8.55 3.11
C LEU A 491 2.94 7.40 3.23
N GLY A 492 2.46 6.15 3.15
CA GLY A 492 3.34 4.98 3.13
C GLY A 492 4.25 4.93 1.91
N VAL A 493 3.73 5.26 0.73
CA VAL A 493 4.51 5.33 -0.51
C VAL A 493 5.53 6.47 -0.47
N ILE A 494 5.20 7.63 0.10
CA ILE A 494 6.15 8.72 0.35
C ILE A 494 7.31 8.23 1.23
N ARG A 495 7.02 7.52 2.32
CA ARG A 495 8.07 6.97 3.19
C ARG A 495 8.93 5.91 2.51
N TRP A 496 8.32 5.13 1.61
CA TRP A 496 9.07 4.20 0.78
C TRP A 496 9.98 4.94 -0.21
N PHE A 497 9.54 6.03 -0.84
CA PHE A 497 10.42 6.88 -1.67
C PHE A 497 11.58 7.46 -0.85
N GLU A 498 11.33 7.92 0.39
CA GLU A 498 12.37 8.48 1.28
C GLU A 498 13.45 7.47 1.68
N THR A 499 13.10 6.19 1.83
CA THR A 499 13.97 5.20 2.47
C THR A 499 14.36 4.03 1.56
N GLY A 500 13.71 3.87 0.41
CA GLY A 500 13.77 2.67 -0.42
C GLY A 500 13.26 1.39 0.26
N SER A 501 12.79 1.46 1.52
CA SER A 501 12.58 0.29 2.38
C SER A 501 11.10 -0.02 2.61
N ILE A 502 10.68 -1.23 2.21
CA ILE A 502 9.34 -1.75 2.51
C ILE A 502 9.17 -1.94 4.03
N ILE A 503 10.26 -2.19 4.76
CA ILE A 503 10.22 -2.35 6.22
C ILE A 503 9.83 -1.01 6.87
N GLU A 504 10.49 0.08 6.48
CA GLU A 504 10.19 1.43 6.98
C GLU A 504 8.77 1.89 6.62
N MET A 505 8.33 1.61 5.39
CA MET A 505 6.94 1.81 4.98
C MET A 505 5.95 1.03 5.87
N SER A 506 6.24 -0.26 6.12
CA SER A 506 5.38 -1.11 6.95
C SER A 506 5.31 -0.64 8.40
N ARG A 507 6.44 -0.16 8.95
CA ARG A 507 6.57 0.42 10.29
C ARG A 507 5.72 1.68 10.40
N GLN A 508 5.83 2.60 9.45
CA GLN A 508 5.05 3.84 9.44
C GLN A 508 3.54 3.59 9.32
N LEU A 509 3.13 2.66 8.45
CA LEU A 509 1.72 2.27 8.30
C LEU A 509 1.21 1.44 9.49
N GLY A 510 2.11 0.90 10.32
CA GLY A 510 1.78 -0.04 11.37
C GLY A 510 1.15 -1.32 10.82
N ASN A 511 1.69 -1.88 9.74
CA ASN A 511 1.26 -3.12 9.13
C ASN A 511 2.45 -4.09 9.00
N THR A 512 2.19 -5.37 8.71
CA THR A 512 3.28 -6.30 8.39
C THR A 512 3.89 -5.96 7.03
N ARG A 513 5.16 -6.32 6.81
CA ARG A 513 5.86 -6.15 5.51
C ARG A 513 5.04 -6.70 4.35
N LYS A 514 4.46 -7.90 4.53
CA LYS A 514 3.60 -8.54 3.53
C LYS A 514 2.37 -7.68 3.20
N VAL A 515 1.67 -7.20 4.23
CA VAL A 515 0.47 -6.36 4.03
C VAL A 515 0.81 -5.04 3.35
N ALA A 516 1.92 -4.39 3.73
CA ALA A 516 2.40 -3.16 3.09
C ALA A 516 2.72 -3.38 1.60
N LEU A 517 3.44 -4.46 1.29
CA LEU A 517 3.76 -4.81 -0.09
C LEU A 517 2.52 -5.13 -0.93
N GLU A 518 1.59 -5.92 -0.40
CA GLU A 518 0.42 -6.42 -1.15
C GLU A 518 -0.71 -5.38 -1.31
N ASN A 519 -0.90 -4.52 -0.30
CA ASN A 519 -2.10 -3.67 -0.20
C ASN A 519 -1.81 -2.17 -0.22
N TYR A 520 -0.55 -1.75 -0.25
CA TYR A 520 -0.19 -0.34 -0.23
C TYR A 520 0.74 0.02 -1.39
N LEU A 521 1.88 -0.66 -1.58
CA LEU A 521 2.84 -0.32 -2.64
C LEU A 521 2.34 -0.78 -4.03
N PRO A 522 2.08 0.15 -4.99
CA PRO A 522 1.68 -0.24 -6.33
C PRO A 522 2.79 -1.02 -7.06
N PRO A 523 2.48 -2.14 -7.72
CA PRO A 523 3.50 -2.97 -8.38
C PRO A 523 4.21 -2.24 -9.52
N ALA A 524 3.52 -1.34 -10.23
CA ALA A 524 4.13 -0.51 -11.27
C ALA A 524 5.23 0.41 -10.70
N LEU A 525 5.01 1.00 -9.52
CA LEU A 525 6.01 1.84 -8.85
C LEU A 525 7.20 1.01 -8.38
N LEU A 526 6.94 -0.15 -7.77
CA LEU A 526 8.02 -1.05 -7.34
C LEU A 526 8.87 -1.52 -8.54
N HIS A 527 8.22 -1.84 -9.66
CA HIS A 527 8.93 -2.25 -10.87
C HIS A 527 9.78 -1.10 -11.42
N ALA A 528 9.20 0.09 -11.60
CA ALA A 528 9.93 1.27 -12.08
C ALA A 528 11.11 1.63 -11.17
N TRP A 529 10.94 1.54 -9.85
CA TRP A 529 12.02 1.77 -8.89
C TRP A 529 13.13 0.73 -8.97
N ASN A 530 12.79 -0.56 -9.08
CA ASN A 530 13.78 -1.61 -9.28
C ASN A 530 14.53 -1.44 -10.61
N THR A 531 13.84 -1.07 -11.67
CA THR A 531 14.45 -0.73 -12.97
C THR A 531 15.41 0.46 -12.82
N ARG A 532 15.00 1.53 -12.14
CA ARG A 532 15.87 2.69 -11.84
C ARG A 532 17.13 2.28 -11.08
N ILE A 533 17.02 1.42 -10.06
CA ILE A 533 18.20 0.92 -9.31
C ILE A 533 19.14 0.17 -10.24
N ILE A 534 18.62 -0.75 -11.05
CA ILE A 534 19.43 -1.56 -11.97
C ILE A 534 20.11 -0.66 -13.00
N ARG A 535 19.38 0.27 -13.63
CA ARG A 535 19.92 1.21 -14.62
C ARG A 535 20.96 2.15 -14.02
N ARG A 536 20.74 2.69 -12.82
CA ARG A 536 21.76 3.50 -12.12
C ARG A 536 23.02 2.69 -11.86
N PHE A 537 22.89 1.44 -11.44
CA PHE A 537 24.04 0.56 -11.21
C PHE A 537 24.78 0.21 -12.52
N GLN A 538 24.05 -0.02 -13.62
CA GLN A 538 24.66 -0.24 -14.93
C GLN A 538 25.41 1.00 -15.44
N ASN A 539 24.79 2.18 -15.38
CA ASN A 539 25.45 3.44 -15.75
C ASN A 539 26.66 3.73 -14.87
N PHE A 540 26.59 3.40 -13.58
CA PHE A 540 27.74 3.47 -12.69
C PHE A 540 28.92 2.62 -13.22
N LEU A 541 28.69 1.36 -13.58
CA LEU A 541 29.74 0.50 -14.14
C LEU A 541 30.26 1.00 -15.49
N ILE A 542 29.37 1.49 -16.37
CA ILE A 542 29.74 2.03 -17.68
C ILE A 542 30.63 3.27 -17.53
N ILE A 543 30.29 4.19 -16.62
CA ILE A 543 31.09 5.40 -16.35
C ILE A 543 32.48 5.03 -15.86
N LEU A 544 32.60 4.04 -14.96
CA LEU A 544 33.91 3.59 -14.52
C LEU A 544 34.69 2.92 -15.66
N ALA A 545 34.03 2.13 -16.51
CA ALA A 545 34.67 1.41 -17.60
C ALA A 545 35.14 2.34 -18.73
N ALA A 546 34.29 3.26 -19.17
CA ALA A 546 34.54 4.24 -20.23
C ALA A 546 35.07 5.58 -19.69
N HIS A 547 35.66 5.56 -18.49
CA HIS A 547 36.34 6.72 -17.92
C HIS A 547 37.47 7.17 -18.87
N ASP A 548 37.53 8.47 -19.18
CA ASP A 548 38.44 9.11 -20.16
C ASP A 548 38.17 8.82 -21.65
N GLU A 549 37.09 8.09 -21.98
CA GLU A 549 36.76 7.80 -23.38
C GLU A 549 35.89 8.91 -24.01
N PRO A 550 36.14 9.29 -25.28
CA PRO A 550 35.40 10.38 -25.93
C PRO A 550 33.92 10.04 -26.15
N TYR A 551 33.56 8.75 -26.15
CA TYR A 551 32.20 8.26 -26.34
C TYR A 551 31.43 8.02 -25.03
N LEU A 552 31.95 8.43 -23.87
CA LEU A 552 31.32 8.19 -22.57
C LEU A 552 29.84 8.64 -22.51
N LEU A 553 29.53 9.81 -23.10
CA LEU A 553 28.15 10.29 -23.17
C LEU A 553 27.27 9.40 -24.07
N GLU A 554 27.81 8.86 -25.16
CA GLU A 554 27.06 8.03 -26.12
C GLU A 554 26.70 6.64 -25.55
N VAL A 555 27.53 6.11 -24.66
CA VAL A 555 27.33 4.77 -24.07
C VAL A 555 26.55 4.79 -22.75
N THR A 556 26.22 5.96 -22.23
CA THR A 556 25.45 6.13 -21.00
C THR A 556 24.01 6.54 -21.29
N ASP A 557 23.10 6.36 -20.32
CA ASP A 557 21.68 6.74 -20.44
C ASP A 557 21.45 8.28 -20.31
N PHE A 558 22.51 9.12 -20.27
CA PHE A 558 22.38 10.57 -20.07
C PHE A 558 22.17 11.31 -21.40
N SER A 559 21.23 12.26 -21.41
CA SER A 559 20.92 13.04 -22.62
C SER A 559 21.89 14.21 -22.86
N ASN A 560 22.64 14.62 -21.84
CA ASN A 560 23.59 15.72 -21.93
C ASN A 560 24.73 15.57 -20.90
N ILE A 561 25.80 16.33 -21.12
CA ILE A 561 27.00 16.30 -20.28
C ILE A 561 26.77 16.79 -18.84
N GLN A 562 25.80 17.68 -18.62
CA GLN A 562 25.52 18.27 -17.31
C GLN A 562 24.90 17.23 -16.38
N ASP A 563 23.95 16.43 -16.88
CA ASP A 563 23.34 15.32 -16.13
C ASP A 563 24.36 14.23 -15.80
N LEU A 564 25.25 13.91 -16.76
CA LEU A 564 26.36 12.99 -16.55
C LEU A 564 27.32 13.51 -15.46
N GLN A 565 27.70 14.79 -15.50
CA GLN A 565 28.55 15.41 -14.49
C GLN A 565 27.90 15.41 -13.11
N HIS A 566 26.60 15.73 -13.02
CA HIS A 566 25.86 15.67 -11.76
C HIS A 566 25.83 14.25 -11.20
N PHE A 567 25.61 13.25 -12.05
CA PHE A 567 25.63 11.85 -11.64
C PHE A 567 27.01 11.40 -11.15
N VAL A 568 28.08 11.79 -11.85
CA VAL A 568 29.48 11.54 -11.43
C VAL A 568 29.78 12.19 -10.09
N ALA A 569 29.41 13.45 -9.89
CA ALA A 569 29.59 14.15 -8.62
C ALA A 569 28.87 13.42 -7.46
N GLN A 570 27.65 12.95 -7.73
CA GLN A 570 26.89 12.15 -6.77
C GLN A 570 27.59 10.81 -6.48
N LEU A 571 28.12 10.11 -7.49
CA LEU A 571 28.87 8.87 -7.29
C LEU A 571 30.09 9.06 -6.38
N VAL A 572 30.85 10.13 -6.58
CA VAL A 572 32.04 10.45 -5.75
C VAL A 572 31.63 10.71 -4.30
N SER A 573 30.49 11.37 -4.07
CA SER A 573 29.96 11.60 -2.72
C SER A 573 29.43 10.32 -2.07
N ASP A 574 28.68 9.51 -2.80
CA ASP A 574 27.99 8.32 -2.29
C ASP A 574 28.96 7.16 -2.02
N TYR A 575 30.12 7.15 -2.68
CA TYR A 575 31.14 6.10 -2.57
C TYR A 575 32.48 6.65 -2.07
N PRO A 576 32.60 7.02 -0.78
CA PRO A 576 33.85 7.49 -0.22
C PRO A 576 34.93 6.39 -0.22
N PRO A 577 36.22 6.77 -0.16
CA PRO A 577 37.31 5.80 -0.23
C PRO A 577 37.21 4.77 0.91
N LYS A 578 37.70 3.55 0.67
CA LYS A 578 37.77 2.45 1.65
C LYS A 578 36.43 1.85 2.10
N THR A 579 35.32 2.17 1.43
CA THR A 579 34.00 1.57 1.72
C THR A 579 33.72 0.27 0.96
N SER A 580 34.19 0.16 -0.29
CA SER A 580 34.01 -1.03 -1.14
C SER A 580 35.03 -1.06 -2.29
N PRO A 581 35.22 -2.21 -2.97
CA PRO A 581 36.07 -2.27 -4.16
C PRO A 581 35.67 -1.27 -5.24
N LEU A 582 34.36 -1.09 -5.44
CA LEU A 582 33.79 -0.12 -6.37
C LEU A 582 34.00 1.32 -5.89
N GLY A 583 33.89 1.60 -4.59
CA GLY A 583 34.16 2.94 -4.06
C GLY A 583 35.62 3.35 -4.15
N ASN A 584 36.55 2.41 -3.98
CA ASN A 584 37.96 2.68 -4.25
C ASN A 584 38.19 3.05 -5.73
N GLU A 585 37.51 2.36 -6.65
CA GLU A 585 37.62 2.62 -8.08
C GLU A 585 37.01 3.97 -8.48
N VAL A 586 35.88 4.34 -7.88
CA VAL A 586 35.27 5.69 -8.01
C VAL A 586 36.28 6.75 -7.62
N GLN A 587 36.86 6.67 -6.43
CA GLN A 587 37.78 7.70 -5.95
C GLN A 587 39.08 7.75 -6.76
N ARG A 588 39.57 6.59 -7.21
CA ARG A 588 40.77 6.50 -8.05
C ARG A 588 40.59 7.20 -9.40
N ARG A 589 39.46 6.97 -10.06
CA ARG A 589 39.21 7.49 -11.42
C ARG A 589 38.58 8.88 -11.40
N LEU A 590 37.53 9.06 -10.61
CA LEU A 590 36.65 10.24 -10.63
C LEU A 590 36.89 11.23 -9.46
N GLY A 591 37.69 10.87 -8.46
CA GLY A 591 37.95 11.71 -7.28
C GLY A 591 38.95 12.85 -7.54
N SER A 592 39.06 13.77 -6.58
CA SER A 592 40.02 14.90 -6.63
C SER A 592 41.47 14.44 -6.44
N ASP A 593 42.46 15.18 -6.94
CA ASP A 593 43.88 14.77 -6.88
C ASP A 593 44.41 14.56 -5.44
N GLN A 594 43.89 15.31 -4.45
CA GLN A 594 44.19 15.07 -3.02
C GLN A 594 43.62 13.74 -2.49
N GLN A 595 42.52 13.26 -3.07
CA GLN A 595 41.91 11.96 -2.72
C GLN A 595 42.58 10.80 -3.45
N LYS A 596 43.14 11.01 -4.65
CA LYS A 596 43.91 10.00 -5.39
C LYS A 596 45.18 9.58 -4.64
N GLU A 597 45.86 10.51 -3.97
CA GLU A 597 47.05 10.23 -3.14
C GLU A 597 46.74 9.40 -1.87
N ALA A 598 45.56 9.61 -1.27
CA ALA A 598 45.09 8.85 -0.11
C ALA A 598 44.70 7.39 -0.43
N VAL A 599 44.46 7.07 -1.72
CA VAL A 599 44.21 5.70 -2.20
C VAL A 599 45.53 5.00 -2.58
N SER A 600 46.55 5.76 -3.00
CA SER A 600 47.86 5.24 -3.43
C SER A 600 48.79 4.85 -2.28
N SER A 601 48.52 5.32 -1.06
CA SER A 601 49.35 5.06 0.12
C SER A 601 48.58 4.22 1.13
N THR A 602 49.14 3.04 1.43
CA THR A 602 48.75 2.04 2.45
C THR A 602 47.67 1.02 2.08
N SER A 603 47.99 -0.23 2.44
CA SER A 603 47.22 -1.47 2.31
C SER A 603 45.70 -1.28 2.39
N THR A 604 45.01 -1.86 1.42
CA THR A 604 43.56 -2.07 1.43
C THR A 604 43.10 -2.51 2.82
N PRO A 605 42.15 -1.82 3.49
CA PRO A 605 41.42 -2.48 4.55
C PRO A 605 40.63 -3.60 3.89
N SER A 606 41.05 -4.83 4.12
CA SER A 606 40.35 -6.03 3.67
C SER A 606 39.00 -6.08 4.40
N LEU A 607 37.95 -5.62 3.73
CA LEU A 607 36.60 -5.73 4.24
C LEU A 607 36.19 -7.22 4.22
N LEU A 608 36.25 -7.88 5.38
CA LEU A 608 35.81 -9.26 5.53
C LEU A 608 34.29 -9.29 5.71
N SER A 609 33.57 -9.57 4.61
CA SER A 609 32.13 -9.78 4.65
C SER A 609 31.81 -11.20 5.11
N VAL A 610 31.45 -11.38 6.38
CA VAL A 610 31.04 -12.67 6.93
C VAL A 610 29.52 -12.77 6.98
N GLN A 611 28.96 -13.80 6.38
CA GLN A 611 27.54 -14.10 6.53
C GLN A 611 27.26 -14.61 7.95
N LEU A 612 26.50 -13.86 8.73
CA LEU A 612 26.02 -14.29 10.05
C LEU A 612 24.93 -15.36 9.87
N SER A 613 25.36 -16.62 9.88
CA SER A 613 24.46 -17.77 9.90
C SER A 613 24.89 -18.77 10.99
N PRO A 614 23.93 -19.40 11.71
CA PRO A 614 24.26 -20.38 12.75
C PRO A 614 25.13 -21.52 12.23
N LYS A 615 24.87 -21.97 11.00
CA LYS A 615 25.61 -23.04 10.36
C LYS A 615 27.04 -22.64 10.02
N SER A 616 27.24 -21.48 9.39
CA SER A 616 28.59 -20.99 9.00
C SER A 616 29.46 -20.77 10.24
N LEU A 617 28.90 -20.13 11.27
CA LEU A 617 29.62 -19.84 12.51
C LEU A 617 29.87 -21.12 13.33
N GLY A 618 28.93 -22.07 13.33
CA GLY A 618 29.11 -23.38 13.95
C GLY A 618 30.21 -24.22 13.27
N ILE A 619 30.32 -24.16 11.93
CA ILE A 619 31.42 -24.79 11.19
C ILE A 619 32.76 -24.12 11.51
N LEU A 620 32.80 -22.78 11.54
CA LEU A 620 34.01 -22.03 11.90
C LEU A 620 34.49 -22.40 13.31
N TYR A 621 33.59 -22.46 14.29
CA TYR A 621 33.93 -22.85 15.65
C TYR A 621 34.41 -24.30 15.77
N ALA A 622 33.73 -25.23 15.08
CA ALA A 622 34.16 -26.62 15.03
C ALA A 622 35.54 -26.78 14.36
N PHE A 623 35.81 -26.02 13.30
CA PHE A 623 37.13 -25.97 12.66
C PHE A 623 38.19 -25.39 13.59
N CYS A 624 37.90 -24.30 14.31
CA CYS A 624 38.83 -23.70 15.28
C CYS A 624 39.23 -24.69 16.37
N ASP A 625 38.27 -25.45 16.89
CA ASP A 625 38.53 -26.45 17.92
C ASP A 625 39.36 -27.62 17.38
N TYR A 626 39.04 -28.12 16.18
CA TYR A 626 39.82 -29.14 15.49
C TYR A 626 41.26 -28.68 15.23
N ALA A 627 41.42 -27.49 14.66
CA ALA A 627 42.72 -26.92 14.30
C ALA A 627 43.62 -26.74 15.53
N LYS A 628 43.06 -26.22 16.65
CA LYS A 628 43.80 -26.06 17.91
C LYS A 628 44.19 -27.39 18.57
N GLN A 629 43.45 -28.46 18.32
CA GLN A 629 43.69 -29.78 18.93
C GLN A 629 44.59 -30.68 18.08
N THR A 630 44.65 -30.46 16.77
CA THR A 630 45.20 -31.43 15.81
C THR A 630 46.38 -30.90 15.00
N LEU A 631 46.44 -29.59 14.72
CA LEU A 631 47.50 -29.01 13.89
C LEU A 631 48.67 -28.52 14.75
N SER A 632 49.89 -28.69 14.24
CA SER A 632 51.11 -28.11 14.83
C SER A 632 51.21 -26.60 14.57
N ASP A 633 52.05 -25.90 15.35
CA ASP A 633 52.23 -24.44 15.23
C ASP A 633 52.72 -24.00 13.84
N ASP A 634 53.49 -24.84 13.16
CA ASP A 634 53.96 -24.57 11.79
C ASP A 634 52.84 -24.77 10.77
N GLU A 635 51.98 -25.79 10.95
CA GLU A 635 50.82 -26.03 10.11
C GLU A 635 49.74 -24.96 10.26
N LEU A 636 49.58 -24.41 11.47
CA LEU A 636 48.62 -23.33 11.73
C LEU A 636 48.97 -22.04 10.97
N LYS A 637 50.27 -21.77 10.78
CA LYS A 637 50.77 -20.57 10.10
C LYS A 637 51.00 -20.78 8.60
N LYS A 638 50.90 -22.02 8.12
CA LYS A 638 51.09 -22.33 6.71
C LYS A 638 49.97 -21.72 5.88
N ILE A 639 50.34 -20.86 4.93
CA ILE A 639 49.42 -20.22 4.00
C ILE A 639 49.10 -21.22 2.88
N ASP A 640 47.81 -21.51 2.71
CA ASP A 640 47.33 -22.30 1.57
C ASP A 640 47.49 -21.51 0.27
N ALA A 641 48.13 -22.11 -0.73
CA ALA A 641 48.49 -21.43 -1.98
C ALA A 641 47.28 -21.06 -2.84
N LEU A 642 46.15 -21.75 -2.66
CA LEU A 642 44.95 -21.57 -3.49
C LEU A 642 44.01 -20.51 -2.92
N THR A 643 43.89 -20.46 -1.60
CA THR A 643 43.02 -19.51 -0.88
C THR A 643 43.77 -18.29 -0.35
N GLY A 644 45.09 -18.36 -0.22
CA GLY A 644 45.92 -17.32 0.39
C GLY A 644 45.69 -17.16 1.89
N LEU A 645 45.08 -18.16 2.55
CA LEU A 645 44.70 -18.11 3.96
C LEU A 645 45.42 -19.18 4.77
N ALA A 646 45.74 -18.85 6.03
CA ALA A 646 46.30 -19.79 7.01
C ALA A 646 45.22 -20.24 8.01
N PRO A 647 45.26 -21.47 8.53
CA PRO A 647 44.36 -21.93 9.59
C PRO A 647 44.29 -20.98 10.79
N GLN A 648 45.42 -20.33 11.15
CA GLN A 648 45.49 -19.33 12.20
C GLN A 648 44.52 -18.15 11.98
N GLN A 649 44.34 -17.69 10.74
CA GLN A 649 43.45 -16.57 10.46
C GLN A 649 41.98 -16.91 10.71
N PHE A 650 41.57 -18.17 10.48
CA PHE A 650 40.23 -18.63 10.83
C PHE A 650 40.04 -18.73 12.35
N ILE A 651 41.09 -19.13 13.08
CA ILE A 651 41.10 -19.12 14.55
C ILE A 651 40.94 -17.70 15.10
N ASP A 652 41.64 -16.74 14.50
CA ASP A 652 41.60 -15.33 14.92
C ASP A 652 40.19 -14.74 14.67
N ILE A 653 39.61 -15.00 13.50
CA ILE A 653 38.23 -14.59 13.17
C ILE A 653 37.22 -15.26 14.11
N GLY A 654 37.37 -16.55 14.38
CA GLY A 654 36.50 -17.29 15.30
C GLY A 654 36.55 -16.71 16.72
N SER A 655 37.75 -16.35 17.18
CA SER A 655 37.97 -15.75 18.49
C SER A 655 37.36 -14.34 18.57
N LEU A 656 37.51 -13.53 17.52
CA LEU A 656 36.88 -12.20 17.41
C LEU A 656 35.36 -12.29 17.60
N PHE A 657 34.69 -13.22 16.89
CA PHE A 657 33.23 -13.37 17.00
C PHE A 657 32.78 -13.85 18.38
N ARG A 658 33.53 -14.77 19.03
CA ARG A 658 33.22 -15.22 20.40
C ARG A 658 33.36 -14.05 21.38
N HIS A 659 34.47 -13.31 21.32
CA HIS A 659 34.68 -12.14 22.18
C HIS A 659 33.64 -11.04 21.97
N ALA A 660 33.26 -10.76 20.72
CA ALA A 660 32.22 -9.78 20.42
C ALA A 660 30.82 -10.23 20.89
N ALA A 661 30.52 -11.53 20.91
CA ALA A 661 29.24 -12.05 21.39
C ALA A 661 29.17 -12.16 22.91
N GLU A 662 30.27 -12.56 23.57
CA GLU A 662 30.34 -12.88 24.99
C GLU A 662 30.70 -11.67 25.86
N SER A 663 31.33 -10.63 25.31
CA SER A 663 31.67 -9.42 26.06
C SER A 663 30.45 -8.52 26.32
N GLU A 664 30.40 -7.95 27.53
CA GLU A 664 29.45 -6.90 27.91
C GLU A 664 29.91 -5.51 27.45
N SER A 665 31.23 -5.29 27.34
CA SER A 665 31.86 -4.05 26.91
C SER A 665 32.53 -4.21 25.54
N ILE A 666 31.82 -3.81 24.49
CA ILE A 666 32.33 -3.77 23.11
C ILE A 666 32.65 -2.30 22.78
N HIS A 667 33.83 -2.06 22.23
CA HIS A 667 34.27 -0.74 21.78
C HIS A 667 33.26 -0.13 20.78
N SER A 668 33.04 1.20 20.84
CA SER A 668 32.01 1.89 20.05
C SER A 668 32.12 1.65 18.55
N SER A 669 33.35 1.68 18.01
CA SER A 669 33.61 1.42 16.58
C SER A 669 33.17 0.02 16.12
N LEU A 670 33.22 -1.00 16.98
CA LEU A 670 32.77 -2.35 16.66
C LEU A 670 31.24 -2.49 16.74
N ARG A 671 30.57 -1.72 17.60
CA ARG A 671 29.08 -1.67 17.67
C ARG A 671 28.46 -1.05 16.42
N GLU A 672 29.16 -0.12 15.78
CA GLU A 672 28.69 0.50 14.53
C GLU A 672 28.85 -0.42 13.32
N MET A 673 29.81 -1.35 13.36
CA MET A 673 30.11 -2.28 12.26
C MET A 673 29.39 -3.63 12.34
N LEU A 674 28.90 -4.03 13.52
CA LEU A 674 28.28 -5.34 13.76
C LEU A 674 26.87 -5.19 14.34
N ASP A 675 25.91 -5.96 13.79
CA ASP A 675 24.61 -6.17 14.44
C ASP A 675 24.80 -7.10 15.65
N VAL A 676 25.23 -6.51 16.78
CA VAL A 676 25.56 -7.24 18.02
C VAL A 676 24.37 -8.07 18.54
N PRO A 677 23.11 -7.56 18.56
CA PRO A 677 21.96 -8.39 18.94
C PRO A 677 21.79 -9.64 18.06
N LEU A 678 21.89 -9.49 16.74
CA LEU A 678 21.80 -10.62 15.81
C LEU A 678 22.99 -11.58 16.00
N LEU A 679 24.20 -11.05 16.18
CA LEU A 679 25.39 -11.86 16.42
C LEU A 679 25.27 -12.70 17.69
N LYS A 680 24.76 -12.13 18.81
CA LYS A 680 24.54 -12.87 20.06
C LYS A 680 23.54 -14.00 19.89
N GLN A 681 22.44 -13.75 19.16
CA GLN A 681 21.46 -14.78 18.84
C GLN A 681 22.08 -15.91 18.00
N VAL A 682 22.73 -15.55 16.89
CA VAL A 682 23.35 -16.51 15.96
C VAL A 682 24.47 -17.29 16.63
N HIS A 683 25.25 -16.65 17.50
CA HIS A 683 26.30 -17.28 18.30
C HIS A 683 25.74 -18.37 19.23
N GLY A 684 24.63 -18.11 19.93
CA GLY A 684 23.96 -19.12 20.77
C GLY A 684 23.50 -20.34 19.96
N GLU A 685 22.92 -20.12 18.78
CA GLU A 685 22.51 -21.20 17.87
C GLU A 685 23.72 -21.95 17.28
N ALA A 686 24.81 -21.25 16.98
CA ALA A 686 26.05 -21.81 16.46
C ALA A 686 26.74 -22.74 17.47
N LEU A 687 26.81 -22.35 18.75
CA LEU A 687 27.35 -23.18 19.84
C LEU A 687 26.57 -24.49 19.99
N ALA A 688 25.25 -24.46 19.79
CA ALA A 688 24.42 -25.67 19.80
C ALA A 688 24.75 -26.60 18.62
N MET A 689 25.01 -26.06 17.43
CA MET A 689 25.37 -26.84 16.23
C MET A 689 26.81 -27.36 16.26
N GLN A 690 27.76 -26.60 16.83
CA GLN A 690 29.18 -26.93 16.91
C GLN A 690 29.43 -28.33 17.46
N LYS A 691 28.67 -28.74 18.49
CA LYS A 691 28.78 -30.07 19.12
C LYS A 691 28.57 -31.22 18.12
N TYR A 692 27.68 -31.04 17.15
CA TYR A 692 27.38 -32.06 16.13
C TYR A 692 28.32 -31.97 14.92
N LEU A 693 28.84 -30.77 14.64
CA LEU A 693 29.71 -30.51 13.48
C LEU A 693 31.15 -30.95 13.72
N THR A 694 31.65 -30.84 14.96
CA THR A 694 33.01 -31.22 15.34
C THR A 694 33.32 -32.69 15.05
N ILE A 695 32.30 -33.57 15.14
CA ILE A 695 32.39 -35.01 14.87
C ILE A 695 32.77 -35.31 13.40
N ASN A 696 32.58 -34.36 12.47
CA ASN A 696 32.80 -34.57 11.04
C ASN A 696 34.21 -34.21 10.57
N PHE A 697 34.96 -33.39 11.33
CA PHE A 697 36.30 -32.96 10.93
C PHE A 697 37.36 -34.08 10.95
N PRO A 698 37.38 -35.02 11.92
CA PRO A 698 38.28 -36.17 11.88
C PRO A 698 38.05 -37.11 10.68
N LYS A 699 36.92 -36.98 9.98
CA LYS A 699 36.60 -37.77 8.77
C LYS A 699 37.11 -37.12 7.49
N LEU A 700 37.63 -35.89 7.55
CA LEU A 700 38.25 -35.20 6.43
C LEU A 700 39.70 -35.67 6.33
N ALA A 701 39.92 -36.81 5.67
CA ALA A 701 41.25 -37.21 5.25
C ALA A 701 41.63 -36.46 3.96
N ILE A 702 42.86 -35.98 3.89
CA ILE A 702 43.46 -35.53 2.63
C ILE A 702 43.56 -36.78 1.74
N LYS A 703 42.94 -36.76 0.55
CA LYS A 703 43.20 -37.79 -0.46
C LYS A 703 44.58 -37.51 -1.05
N ASP A 704 45.49 -38.48 -0.92
CA ASP A 704 46.88 -38.40 -1.41
C ASP A 704 47.01 -38.12 -2.93
N ASP A 705 45.93 -38.26 -3.71
CA ASP A 705 45.87 -38.00 -5.17
C ASP A 705 46.18 -36.55 -5.60
N TRP A 706 46.27 -35.59 -4.67
CA TRP A 706 46.57 -34.19 -5.01
C TRP A 706 48.07 -33.85 -5.05
N MET A 707 48.94 -34.74 -4.60
CA MET A 707 50.40 -34.52 -4.62
C MET A 707 51.07 -34.88 -5.96
N GLU A 708 50.38 -35.54 -6.90
CA GLU A 708 50.93 -35.90 -8.21
C GLU A 708 50.64 -34.86 -9.33
N ARG A 709 50.05 -33.70 -9.01
CA ARG A 709 49.73 -32.65 -10.01
C ARG A 709 50.19 -31.23 -9.62
N LEU A 710 51.31 -31.13 -8.91
CA LEU A 710 52.17 -29.94 -8.88
C LEU A 710 53.52 -30.35 -9.50
#